data_AF-A0A1M4EIV4-F1
#
_entry.id   AF-A0A1M4EIV4-F1
#
_cell.length_a   1.000
_cell.length_b   1.000
_cell.length_c   1.000
_cell.angle_alpha   90.00
_cell.angle_beta   90.00
_cell.angle_gamma   90.00
#
_symmetry.space_group_name_H-M   'P 1'
#
loop_
_entity.id
_entity.type
_entity.pdbx_description
1 polymer ?
#
loop_
_entity_poly.entity_id
_entity_poly.type
_entity_poly.pdbx_seq_one_letter_code
_entity_poly.pdbx_strand_id
1 'polypeptide(L)'
;MQLWLAVVLAAGVLTAPADVPPPAAPGAGRQADFAAAAREYGVPESVLLAVAYLESRWDANGGRPSTAGGYGPMHLVDAFPSDVRAHGHAVIGDALGDPRGDDARPMSAALTEAISRSALRTSAQPPRTTLPEAGRLIGVDAARLRTDPAANIRAGAALLASYQERPSAEPADWHGAVARYAGTDDPVAARAFADEVFSVMREGAEHRTDDGHLVRLDPVPGLPAPGEHPAPAAPATAAPATAAPATATQPGIAASPATSPAASPGGSADDDALDALSGDDGWTDGESGLLAGADADALWSASPKGQSATSQAECPPSLACEWMPAAYKRFGKKKNRDYGNHDHLARKRSVDYIVIHDTEGTYQGIPSLIRNPQYVSWHYTIRSRDGHVAQHVPTNDIAWHAGNWDVNTRSIGIEHEGYLAKGGAWYTEAMYRSSARLVKYLAAKHDIPLNRAHILGHDNVPGTTPQTVAGMHEDPGPYWDWEHYFELMGKPFKAAKDGDSVIIRPSYASNRPRFTGCVAAKAAQACPAHGASTVWLHKAPSHTAPLVTDLGKHPGKPSTYSVYDHSARASTGQRYAVAARQGDWTAIWYLGQKAWFHNPSANPTAIPAKGPMVTPLSGEVKVYGRAYPEKSAYKSAAYQPLTPLKYKIGAGQTYTVGDTVTGSYYAANAFSPAKHVTTTGKTRYHQIQLGHRVMFVMAKDVRLIG
;
A
#
# COMPACT_ATOMS: atom_id res chain seq x y z
N MET A 1 -58.05 -48.18 43.78
CA MET A 1 -58.98 -47.06 43.54
C MET A 1 -58.14 -45.90 42.99
N GLN A 2 -58.39 -45.56 41.71
CA GLN A 2 -58.00 -44.36 40.95
C GLN A 2 -56.53 -43.89 40.93
N LEU A 3 -55.92 -44.10 39.75
CA LEU A 3 -54.78 -43.35 39.20
C LEU A 3 -55.15 -41.87 39.02
N TRP A 4 -54.19 -40.97 39.27
CA TRP A 4 -54.09 -39.67 38.61
C TRP A 4 -52.65 -39.45 38.13
N LEU A 5 -52.49 -39.40 36.80
CA LEU A 5 -51.30 -38.89 36.12
C LEU A 5 -51.24 -37.36 36.28
N ALA A 6 -50.07 -36.84 36.65
CA ALA A 6 -49.71 -35.45 36.39
C ALA A 6 -48.50 -35.44 35.45
N VAL A 7 -48.75 -35.05 34.20
CA VAL A 7 -47.73 -34.77 33.18
C VAL A 7 -47.24 -33.35 33.41
N VAL A 8 -45.95 -33.18 33.68
CA VAL A 8 -45.26 -31.88 33.62
C VAL A 8 -44.65 -31.75 32.23
N LEU A 9 -45.26 -30.91 31.39
CA LEU A 9 -44.69 -30.48 30.11
C LEU A 9 -43.59 -29.44 30.37
N ALA A 10 -42.34 -29.83 30.15
CA ALA A 10 -41.22 -28.90 30.04
C ALA A 10 -41.30 -28.19 28.68
N ALA A 11 -41.50 -26.87 28.69
CA ALA A 11 -41.45 -26.05 27.49
C ALA A 11 -39.98 -25.89 27.04
N GLY A 12 -39.59 -26.64 26.01
CA GLY A 12 -38.36 -26.38 25.26
C GLY A 12 -38.55 -25.18 24.35
N VAL A 13 -37.82 -24.10 24.61
CA VAL A 13 -37.70 -22.98 23.67
C VAL A 13 -36.76 -23.42 22.55
N LEU A 14 -37.32 -23.80 21.39
CA LEU A 14 -36.56 -23.89 20.15
C LEU A 14 -36.20 -22.46 19.71
N THR A 15 -34.93 -22.09 19.79
CA THR A 15 -34.41 -20.93 19.07
C THR A 15 -34.36 -21.29 17.58
N ALA A 16 -35.20 -20.64 16.77
CA ALA A 16 -35.11 -20.70 15.32
C ALA A 16 -33.75 -20.15 14.84
N PRO A 17 -33.16 -20.71 13.77
CA PRO A 17 -31.97 -20.12 13.16
C PRO A 17 -32.31 -18.74 12.60
N ALA A 18 -31.36 -17.81 12.66
CA ALA A 18 -31.49 -16.47 12.11
C ALA A 18 -31.87 -16.56 10.62
N ASP A 19 -32.97 -15.91 10.24
CA ASP A 19 -33.44 -15.85 8.86
C ASP A 19 -32.37 -15.28 7.93
N VAL A 20 -32.02 -16.07 6.91
CA VAL A 20 -31.35 -15.57 5.71
C VAL A 20 -32.36 -14.66 5.01
N PRO A 21 -32.03 -13.39 4.68
CA PRO A 21 -32.96 -12.52 3.99
C PRO A 21 -33.38 -13.15 2.65
N PRO A 22 -34.66 -13.07 2.27
CA PRO A 22 -35.14 -13.67 1.02
C PRO A 22 -34.41 -13.05 -0.18
N PRO A 23 -34.21 -13.79 -1.28
CA PRO A 23 -33.65 -13.23 -2.50
C PRO A 23 -34.51 -12.05 -2.98
N ALA A 24 -33.85 -10.98 -3.41
CA ALA A 24 -34.52 -9.78 -3.91
C ALA A 24 -35.46 -10.12 -5.09
N ALA A 25 -36.63 -9.46 -5.13
CA ALA A 25 -37.61 -9.64 -6.19
C ALA A 25 -37.01 -9.31 -7.58
N PRO A 26 -37.49 -9.93 -8.67
CA PRO A 26 -37.05 -9.58 -10.03
C PRO A 26 -37.32 -8.08 -10.29
N GLY A 27 -36.25 -7.29 -10.46
CA GLY A 27 -36.31 -5.84 -10.64
C GLY A 27 -35.94 -5.00 -9.41
N ALA A 28 -35.55 -5.60 -8.29
CA ALA A 28 -35.03 -4.91 -7.11
C ALA A 28 -33.55 -5.27 -6.85
N GLY A 29 -32.69 -4.27 -6.62
CA GLY A 29 -31.29 -4.45 -6.21
C GLY A 29 -30.26 -3.77 -7.11
N ARG A 30 -28.99 -3.82 -6.70
CA ARG A 30 -27.86 -3.09 -7.29
C ARG A 30 -27.75 -3.21 -8.82
N GLN A 31 -27.98 -4.38 -9.41
CA GLN A 31 -27.98 -4.57 -10.87
C GLN A 31 -29.09 -3.76 -11.56
N ALA A 32 -30.29 -3.72 -10.99
CA ALA A 32 -31.41 -3.00 -11.56
C ALA A 32 -31.21 -1.47 -11.50
N ASP A 33 -30.55 -0.97 -10.44
CA ASP A 33 -30.17 0.44 -10.31
C ASP A 33 -29.24 0.87 -11.46
N PHE A 34 -28.23 0.05 -11.78
CA PHE A 34 -27.34 0.26 -12.93
C PHE A 34 -28.11 0.28 -14.26
N ALA A 35 -28.94 -0.74 -14.50
CA ALA A 35 -29.72 -0.83 -15.73
C ALA A 35 -30.69 0.37 -15.90
N ALA A 36 -31.29 0.84 -14.81
CA ALA A 36 -32.17 2.00 -14.83
C ALA A 36 -31.42 3.30 -15.13
N ALA A 37 -30.31 3.56 -14.44
CA ALA A 37 -29.49 4.75 -14.66
C ALA A 37 -28.87 4.79 -16.06
N ALA A 38 -28.41 3.64 -16.56
CA ALA A 38 -27.90 3.48 -17.92
C ALA A 38 -28.93 3.91 -18.97
N ARG A 39 -30.18 3.41 -18.86
CA ARG A 39 -31.28 3.80 -19.75
C ARG A 39 -31.66 5.27 -19.62
N GLU A 40 -31.65 5.81 -18.41
CA GLU A 40 -32.04 7.21 -18.14
C GLU A 40 -31.10 8.21 -18.81
N TYR A 41 -29.79 7.96 -18.75
CA TYR A 41 -28.77 8.90 -19.27
C TYR A 41 -28.14 8.47 -20.60
N GLY A 42 -28.64 7.39 -21.22
CA GLY A 42 -28.14 6.90 -22.50
C GLY A 42 -26.70 6.39 -22.44
N VAL A 43 -26.23 5.96 -21.27
CA VAL A 43 -24.91 5.33 -21.08
C VAL A 43 -25.08 3.83 -21.29
N PRO A 44 -24.23 3.15 -22.09
CA PRO A 44 -24.27 1.69 -22.17
C PRO A 44 -24.06 1.07 -20.78
N GLU A 45 -24.96 0.15 -20.37
CA GLU A 45 -24.92 -0.44 -19.03
C GLU A 45 -23.56 -1.09 -18.73
N SER A 46 -22.93 -1.70 -19.72
CA SER A 46 -21.59 -2.29 -19.61
C SER A 46 -20.50 -1.28 -19.25
N VAL A 47 -20.57 -0.05 -19.81
CA VAL A 47 -19.61 1.02 -19.49
C VAL A 47 -19.83 1.49 -18.06
N LEU A 48 -21.08 1.74 -17.68
CA LEU A 48 -21.43 2.21 -16.34
C LEU A 48 -21.03 1.18 -15.26
N LEU A 49 -21.33 -0.10 -15.48
CA LEU A 49 -20.92 -1.19 -14.61
C LEU A 49 -19.40 -1.29 -14.51
N ALA A 50 -18.66 -1.19 -15.61
CA ALA A 50 -17.20 -1.32 -15.58
C ALA A 50 -16.51 -0.15 -14.88
N VAL A 51 -16.97 1.09 -15.08
CA VAL A 51 -16.49 2.25 -14.33
C VAL A 51 -16.73 2.04 -12.84
N ALA A 52 -17.95 1.70 -12.46
CA ALA A 52 -18.31 1.47 -11.06
C ALA A 52 -17.54 0.31 -10.42
N TYR A 53 -17.29 -0.75 -11.18
CA TYR A 53 -16.50 -1.90 -10.71
C TYR A 53 -15.06 -1.47 -10.40
N LEU A 54 -14.43 -0.71 -11.30
CA LEU A 54 -13.05 -0.27 -11.13
C LEU A 54 -12.88 0.73 -9.97
N GLU A 55 -13.89 1.57 -9.77
CA GLU A 55 -13.90 2.59 -8.72
C GLU A 55 -14.20 2.02 -7.33
N SER A 56 -15.13 1.05 -7.23
CA SER A 56 -15.68 0.61 -5.93
C SER A 56 -15.98 -0.88 -5.81
N ARG A 57 -15.76 -1.69 -6.86
CA ARG A 57 -16.29 -3.07 -6.97
C ARG A 57 -17.81 -3.15 -6.82
N TRP A 58 -18.51 -2.05 -7.13
CA TRP A 58 -19.96 -1.83 -6.90
C TRP A 58 -20.40 -1.66 -5.44
N ASP A 59 -19.46 -1.53 -4.51
CA ASP A 59 -19.73 -1.41 -3.08
C ASP A 59 -20.29 -0.02 -2.71
N ALA A 60 -21.16 0.00 -1.70
CA ALA A 60 -21.73 1.21 -1.15
C ALA A 60 -20.86 1.83 -0.03
N ASN A 61 -19.95 1.04 0.53
CA ASN A 61 -19.08 1.38 1.66
C ASN A 61 -19.86 1.93 2.88
N GLY A 62 -21.10 1.47 3.09
CA GLY A 62 -21.98 1.94 4.17
C GLY A 62 -22.17 3.46 4.22
N GLY A 63 -22.08 4.14 3.07
CA GLY A 63 -22.18 5.60 2.93
C GLY A 63 -20.98 6.39 3.43
N ARG A 64 -19.85 5.72 3.66
CA ARG A 64 -18.58 6.34 4.06
C ARG A 64 -17.78 6.72 2.82
N PRO A 65 -17.03 7.84 2.85
CA PRO A 65 -16.13 8.15 1.75
C PRO A 65 -15.02 7.11 1.66
N SER A 66 -14.56 6.86 0.44
CA SER A 66 -13.23 6.34 0.15
C SER A 66 -12.17 7.34 0.61
N THR A 67 -10.92 6.93 0.51
CA THR A 67 -9.80 7.78 0.90
C THR A 67 -9.44 8.83 -0.14
N ALA A 68 -9.97 8.72 -1.36
CA ALA A 68 -9.98 9.78 -2.36
C ALA A 68 -11.16 10.76 -2.18
N GLY A 69 -12.01 10.56 -1.16
CA GLY A 69 -13.20 11.37 -0.89
C GLY A 69 -14.43 10.94 -1.69
N GLY A 70 -14.35 9.81 -2.40
CA GLY A 70 -15.40 9.27 -3.25
C GLY A 70 -16.47 8.51 -2.48
N TYR A 71 -17.74 8.71 -2.79
CA TYR A 71 -18.85 8.00 -2.15
C TYR A 71 -19.57 7.05 -3.10
N GLY A 72 -20.06 5.95 -2.55
CA GLY A 72 -20.96 5.00 -3.21
C GLY A 72 -20.36 4.28 -4.43
N PRO A 73 -21.20 3.53 -5.16
CA PRO A 73 -20.73 2.65 -6.24
C PRO A 73 -20.02 3.38 -7.39
N MET A 74 -20.32 4.66 -7.61
CA MET A 74 -19.70 5.48 -8.65
C MET A 74 -18.51 6.31 -8.13
N HIS A 75 -18.17 6.20 -6.85
CA HIS A 75 -17.03 6.89 -6.23
C HIS A 75 -17.03 8.41 -6.50
N LEU A 76 -18.20 9.04 -6.33
CA LEU A 76 -18.33 10.49 -6.54
C LEU A 76 -17.58 11.26 -5.47
N VAL A 77 -16.54 12.00 -5.86
CA VAL A 77 -15.57 12.65 -4.97
C VAL A 77 -16.11 13.94 -4.40
N ASP A 78 -16.09 14.07 -3.09
CA ASP A 78 -16.43 15.30 -2.37
C ASP A 78 -15.19 16.01 -1.81
N ALA A 79 -15.36 17.25 -1.34
CA ALA A 79 -14.30 17.94 -0.61
C ALA A 79 -14.00 17.18 0.68
N PHE A 80 -12.74 16.78 0.87
CA PHE A 80 -12.31 16.12 2.09
C PHE A 80 -12.67 16.94 3.33
N PRO A 81 -13.33 16.34 4.34
CA PRO A 81 -13.45 17.02 5.62
C PRO A 81 -12.04 17.23 6.21
N SER A 82 -11.83 18.41 6.79
CA SER A 82 -10.54 18.89 7.30
C SER A 82 -9.99 18.04 8.44
N ASP A 83 -10.83 17.19 9.04
CA ASP A 83 -10.45 16.24 10.06
C ASP A 83 -9.51 15.16 9.54
N VAL A 84 -9.64 14.66 8.31
CA VAL A 84 -8.66 13.70 7.72
C VAL A 84 -7.28 14.34 7.52
N ARG A 85 -7.22 15.66 7.21
CA ARG A 85 -5.97 16.43 7.20
C ARG A 85 -5.40 16.65 8.61
N ALA A 86 -6.26 16.76 9.61
CA ALA A 86 -5.88 16.90 11.02
C ALA A 86 -5.45 15.58 11.68
N HIS A 87 -5.66 14.43 11.02
CA HIS A 87 -5.04 13.15 11.40
C HIS A 87 -3.58 13.07 10.92
N GLY A 88 -2.88 14.20 10.88
CA GLY A 88 -1.44 14.28 11.10
C GLY A 88 -1.10 13.81 12.51
N HIS A 89 -1.41 12.55 12.81
CA HIS A 89 -0.62 11.84 13.77
C HIS A 89 0.81 11.79 13.24
N ALA A 90 1.75 11.65 14.17
CA ALA A 90 3.11 11.27 13.91
C ALA A 90 3.14 10.03 13.01
N VAL A 91 3.12 10.24 11.70
CA VAL A 91 3.34 9.21 10.70
C VAL A 91 4.76 9.43 10.21
N ILE A 92 5.52 8.34 10.20
CA ILE A 92 6.99 8.27 10.29
C ILE A 92 7.46 8.43 11.75
N GLY A 93 6.99 7.51 12.61
CA GLY A 93 7.31 7.51 14.04
C GLY A 93 7.37 6.13 14.68
N ASP A 94 7.42 5.05 13.92
CA ASP A 94 7.45 3.68 14.44
C ASP A 94 8.41 2.77 13.64
N ALA A 95 9.48 3.34 13.11
CA ALA A 95 10.81 3.19 13.68
C ALA A 95 11.84 3.74 12.69
N LEU A 96 12.49 4.82 13.09
CA LEU A 96 13.62 5.40 12.39
C LEU A 96 14.89 4.56 12.56
N GLY A 97 14.80 3.27 12.23
CA GLY A 97 15.95 2.50 11.81
C GLY A 97 16.47 3.07 10.48
N ASP A 98 17.77 2.88 10.21
CA ASP A 98 18.31 3.21 8.90
C ASP A 98 17.52 2.42 7.83
N PRO A 99 16.80 3.08 6.91
CA PRO A 99 15.97 2.43 5.89
C PRO A 99 16.76 1.54 4.91
N ARG A 100 18.09 1.72 4.86
CA ARG A 100 18.99 0.79 4.18
C ARG A 100 19.06 -0.55 4.89
N GLY A 101 18.98 -0.55 6.22
CA GLY A 101 19.25 -1.71 7.07
C GLY A 101 20.69 -2.21 6.93
N ASP A 102 21.62 -1.34 6.55
CA ASP A 102 23.02 -1.66 6.27
C ASP A 102 23.91 -1.21 7.43
N ASP A 103 24.20 -2.13 8.34
CA ASP A 103 25.04 -1.88 9.52
C ASP A 103 26.47 -1.38 9.14
N ALA A 104 26.93 -1.61 7.91
CA ALA A 104 28.23 -1.12 7.44
C ALA A 104 28.22 0.37 7.07
N ARG A 105 27.05 0.95 6.82
CA ARG A 105 26.83 2.34 6.42
C ARG A 105 25.64 2.89 7.20
N PRO A 106 25.76 3.24 8.48
CA PRO A 106 24.62 3.77 9.24
C PRO A 106 24.28 5.22 8.83
N MET A 107 23.00 5.55 8.69
CA MET A 107 22.51 6.92 8.56
C MET A 107 22.60 7.60 9.92
N SER A 108 22.97 8.88 9.96
CA SER A 108 22.98 9.62 11.22
C SER A 108 21.55 9.79 11.76
N ALA A 109 21.37 9.72 13.08
CA ALA A 109 20.07 9.90 13.72
C ALA A 109 19.43 11.25 13.38
N ALA A 110 20.22 12.33 13.34
CA ALA A 110 19.76 13.67 12.97
C ALA A 110 19.23 13.74 11.53
N LEU A 111 19.87 13.02 10.60
CA LEU A 111 19.41 12.91 9.22
C LEU A 111 18.08 12.17 9.15
N THR A 112 17.99 11.04 9.85
CA THR A 112 16.79 10.18 9.93
C THR A 112 15.60 10.95 10.54
N GLU A 113 15.84 11.78 11.56
CA GLU A 113 14.83 12.62 12.21
C GLU A 113 14.38 13.82 11.35
N ALA A 114 15.32 14.51 10.67
CA ALA A 114 15.01 15.64 9.80
C ALA A 114 14.16 15.23 8.58
N ILE A 115 14.49 14.08 8.01
CA ILE A 115 13.75 13.41 6.96
C ILE A 115 12.28 13.19 7.34
N SER A 116 12.04 12.66 8.54
CA SER A 116 10.70 12.32 9.04
C SER A 116 9.80 13.55 9.13
N ARG A 117 10.37 14.67 9.58
CA ARG A 117 9.66 15.96 9.69
C ARG A 117 9.35 16.62 8.34
N SER A 118 10.17 16.37 7.32
CA SER A 118 10.03 16.99 5.99
C SER A 118 8.93 16.32 5.16
N ALA A 119 8.83 15.00 5.23
CA ALA A 119 7.82 14.22 4.51
C ALA A 119 6.37 14.56 4.95
N LEU A 120 6.19 14.97 6.21
CA LEU A 120 4.90 15.36 6.80
C LEU A 120 4.29 16.67 6.25
N ARG A 121 5.05 17.51 5.52
CA ARG A 121 4.64 18.90 5.21
C ARG A 121 4.10 19.14 3.79
N THR A 122 4.04 18.15 2.89
CA THR A 122 3.96 18.42 1.43
C THR A 122 2.73 17.83 0.70
N SER A 123 1.51 17.94 1.23
CA SER A 123 0.27 17.43 0.58
C SER A 123 -0.93 18.39 0.56
N ALA A 124 -0.71 19.67 0.27
CA ALA A 124 -1.71 20.72 0.52
C ALA A 124 -2.62 21.10 -0.68
N GLN A 125 -2.87 20.25 -1.69
CA GLN A 125 -3.90 20.55 -2.70
C GLN A 125 -5.06 19.55 -2.66
N PRO A 126 -6.33 20.00 -2.63
CA PRO A 126 -7.48 19.11 -2.61
C PRO A 126 -7.68 18.41 -3.97
N PRO A 127 -8.21 17.18 -4.00
CA PRO A 127 -8.58 16.51 -5.24
C PRO A 127 -9.74 17.25 -5.92
N ARG A 128 -9.89 17.00 -7.23
CA ARG A 128 -11.05 17.47 -7.99
C ARG A 128 -12.33 16.84 -7.44
N THR A 129 -13.29 17.66 -7.00
CA THR A 129 -14.58 17.23 -6.48
C THR A 129 -15.57 16.98 -7.63
N THR A 130 -16.24 15.81 -7.65
CA THR A 130 -17.25 15.42 -8.65
C THR A 130 -18.65 15.24 -8.06
N LEU A 131 -18.79 14.98 -6.75
CA LEU A 131 -20.08 14.72 -6.09
C LEU A 131 -21.05 15.91 -6.18
N PRO A 132 -20.63 17.16 -5.88
CA PRO A 132 -21.53 18.31 -6.03
C PRO A 132 -21.99 18.54 -7.48
N GLU A 133 -21.10 18.33 -8.44
CA GLU A 133 -21.40 18.45 -9.88
C GLU A 133 -22.42 17.39 -10.31
N ALA A 134 -22.21 16.13 -9.93
CA ALA A 134 -23.10 15.02 -10.24
C ALA A 134 -24.50 15.20 -9.61
N GLY A 135 -24.59 15.71 -8.37
CA GLY A 135 -25.87 16.03 -7.73
C GLY A 135 -26.65 17.10 -8.46
N ARG A 136 -25.97 18.15 -8.95
CA ARG A 136 -26.59 19.21 -9.76
C ARG A 136 -27.17 18.67 -11.08
N LEU A 137 -26.51 17.71 -11.72
CA LEU A 137 -26.98 17.12 -12.98
C LEU A 137 -28.32 16.39 -12.82
N ILE A 138 -28.63 15.85 -11.64
CA ILE A 138 -29.84 15.06 -11.40
C ILE A 138 -30.85 15.71 -10.43
N GLY A 139 -30.54 16.92 -9.95
CA GLY A 139 -31.37 17.66 -8.99
C GLY A 139 -31.43 17.01 -7.60
N VAL A 140 -30.34 16.38 -7.14
CA VAL A 140 -30.27 15.69 -5.85
C VAL A 140 -29.17 16.29 -4.97
N ASP A 141 -29.47 16.44 -3.67
CA ASP A 141 -28.53 16.96 -2.68
C ASP A 141 -27.34 16.01 -2.44
N ALA A 142 -26.17 16.59 -2.21
CA ALA A 142 -24.93 15.87 -1.93
C ALA A 142 -25.06 14.88 -0.77
N ALA A 143 -25.78 15.21 0.30
CA ALA A 143 -25.96 14.33 1.46
C ALA A 143 -26.67 13.02 1.10
N ARG A 144 -27.62 13.06 0.15
CA ARG A 144 -28.29 11.87 -0.34
C ARG A 144 -27.34 11.01 -1.17
N LEU A 145 -26.52 11.61 -2.04
CA LEU A 145 -25.54 10.87 -2.85
C LEU A 145 -24.50 10.12 -2.02
N ARG A 146 -24.22 10.58 -0.79
CA ARG A 146 -23.30 9.91 0.14
C ARG A 146 -23.87 8.62 0.73
N THR A 147 -25.20 8.50 0.83
CA THR A 147 -25.85 7.45 1.64
C THR A 147 -26.85 6.58 0.87
N ASP A 148 -27.27 7.00 -0.32
CA ASP A 148 -28.20 6.30 -1.21
C ASP A 148 -27.44 5.80 -2.45
N PRO A 149 -27.09 4.49 -2.50
CA PRO A 149 -26.37 3.92 -3.62
C PRO A 149 -27.09 4.04 -4.97
N ALA A 150 -28.42 3.99 -5.01
CA ALA A 150 -29.17 4.12 -6.25
C ALA A 150 -29.11 5.57 -6.78
N ALA A 151 -29.23 6.56 -5.90
CA ALA A 151 -29.03 7.96 -6.25
C ALA A 151 -27.59 8.24 -6.70
N ASN A 152 -26.60 7.60 -6.06
CA ASN A 152 -25.20 7.68 -6.43
C ASN A 152 -24.93 7.12 -7.85
N ILE A 153 -25.48 5.95 -8.17
CA ILE A 153 -25.41 5.33 -9.50
C ILE A 153 -26.04 6.23 -10.56
N ARG A 154 -27.23 6.76 -10.28
CA ARG A 154 -27.94 7.71 -11.15
C ARG A 154 -27.10 8.97 -11.43
N ALA A 155 -26.52 9.55 -10.39
CA ALA A 155 -25.68 10.75 -10.48
C ALA A 155 -24.36 10.49 -11.25
N GLY A 156 -23.72 9.34 -11.03
CA GLY A 156 -22.51 8.96 -11.77
C GLY A 156 -22.78 8.68 -13.24
N ALA A 157 -23.92 8.06 -13.57
CA ALA A 157 -24.34 7.90 -14.97
C ALA A 157 -24.56 9.25 -15.66
N ALA A 158 -25.22 10.20 -14.98
CA ALA A 158 -25.40 11.55 -15.49
C ALA A 158 -24.06 12.28 -15.69
N LEU A 159 -23.12 12.14 -14.74
CA LEU A 159 -21.79 12.73 -14.84
C LEU A 159 -21.00 12.15 -16.02
N LEU A 160 -21.00 10.83 -16.18
CA LEU A 160 -20.32 10.16 -17.30
C LEU A 160 -20.92 10.56 -18.65
N ALA A 161 -22.25 10.64 -18.74
CA ALA A 161 -22.95 11.15 -19.93
C ALA A 161 -22.58 12.60 -20.25
N SER A 162 -22.34 13.44 -19.23
CA SER A 162 -21.91 14.84 -19.42
C SER A 162 -20.51 14.97 -20.04
N TYR A 163 -19.67 13.93 -19.96
CA TYR A 163 -18.35 13.90 -20.57
C TYR A 163 -18.35 13.36 -22.00
N GLN A 164 -19.45 12.77 -22.45
CA GLN A 164 -19.59 12.24 -23.80
C GLN A 164 -19.89 13.36 -24.80
N GLU A 165 -19.01 13.55 -25.78
CA GLU A 165 -19.15 14.64 -26.76
C GLU A 165 -20.27 14.38 -27.78
N ARG A 166 -20.50 13.10 -28.12
CA ARG A 166 -21.54 12.68 -29.06
C ARG A 166 -22.30 11.48 -28.49
N PRO A 167 -23.64 11.54 -28.36
CA PRO A 167 -24.43 10.40 -27.92
C PRO A 167 -24.13 9.16 -28.76
N SER A 168 -23.83 8.04 -28.11
CA SER A 168 -23.62 6.75 -28.77
C SER A 168 -24.11 5.62 -27.87
N ALA A 169 -24.79 4.64 -28.47
CA ALA A 169 -25.16 3.39 -27.80
C ALA A 169 -24.02 2.36 -27.84
N GLU A 170 -22.99 2.57 -28.66
CA GLU A 170 -21.88 1.65 -28.84
C GLU A 170 -20.86 1.82 -27.72
N PRO A 171 -20.57 0.81 -26.89
CA PRO A 171 -19.63 0.94 -25.78
C PRO A 171 -18.23 1.38 -26.20
N ALA A 172 -17.80 1.06 -27.43
CA ALA A 172 -16.50 1.44 -27.98
C ALA A 172 -16.27 2.97 -28.07
N ASP A 173 -17.36 3.75 -28.17
CA ASP A 173 -17.31 5.20 -28.36
C ASP A 173 -17.13 6.00 -27.06
N TRP A 174 -17.15 5.32 -25.90
CA TRP A 174 -17.18 5.96 -24.57
C TRP A 174 -15.80 6.15 -23.94
N HIS A 175 -14.71 5.72 -24.60
CA HIS A 175 -13.36 5.74 -24.03
C HIS A 175 -12.94 7.14 -23.56
N GLY A 176 -13.21 8.18 -24.37
CA GLY A 176 -12.88 9.56 -24.01
C GLY A 176 -13.65 10.09 -22.79
N ALA A 177 -14.94 9.73 -22.66
CA ALA A 177 -15.75 10.11 -21.50
C ALA A 177 -15.26 9.40 -20.22
N VAL A 178 -14.90 8.11 -20.33
CA VAL A 178 -14.32 7.35 -19.23
C VAL A 178 -12.96 7.92 -18.81
N ALA A 179 -12.11 8.32 -19.76
CA ALA A 179 -10.82 8.94 -19.46
C ALA A 179 -11.00 10.25 -18.66
N ARG A 180 -12.00 11.07 -19.01
CA ARG A 180 -12.35 12.28 -18.24
C ARG A 180 -12.90 11.95 -16.85
N TYR A 181 -13.62 10.83 -16.71
CA TYR A 181 -14.17 10.37 -15.44
C TYR A 181 -13.11 10.08 -14.38
N ALA A 182 -11.92 9.62 -14.79
CA ALA A 182 -10.76 9.42 -13.90
C ALA A 182 -10.43 10.67 -13.06
N GLY A 183 -10.79 11.86 -13.56
CA GLY A 183 -10.70 13.14 -12.86
C GLY A 183 -9.28 13.51 -12.44
N THR A 184 -8.31 13.11 -13.26
CA THR A 184 -6.90 13.49 -13.22
C THR A 184 -6.60 14.40 -14.43
N ASP A 185 -5.70 15.37 -14.24
CA ASP A 185 -5.22 16.23 -15.33
C ASP A 185 -4.06 15.60 -16.11
N ASP A 186 -3.55 14.45 -15.64
CA ASP A 186 -2.52 13.68 -16.33
C ASP A 186 -3.16 12.85 -17.46
N PRO A 187 -2.90 13.17 -18.74
CA PRO A 187 -3.51 12.47 -19.87
C PRO A 187 -3.06 11.01 -19.98
N VAL A 188 -1.90 10.65 -19.44
CA VAL A 188 -1.41 9.25 -19.42
C VAL A 188 -2.23 8.45 -18.43
N ALA A 189 -2.41 8.97 -17.22
CA ALA A 189 -3.21 8.32 -16.18
C ALA A 189 -4.70 8.24 -16.56
N ALA A 190 -5.26 9.30 -17.14
CA ALA A 190 -6.64 9.32 -17.63
C ALA A 190 -6.88 8.24 -18.70
N ARG A 191 -5.95 8.10 -19.65
CA ARG A 191 -6.01 7.05 -20.68
C ARG A 191 -5.87 5.65 -20.07
N ALA A 192 -4.96 5.47 -19.12
CA ALA A 192 -4.74 4.19 -18.45
C ALA A 192 -5.99 3.71 -17.69
N PHE A 193 -6.66 4.62 -16.98
CA PHE A 193 -7.93 4.33 -16.32
C PHE A 193 -8.99 3.86 -17.33
N ALA A 194 -9.15 4.57 -18.46
CA ALA A 194 -10.09 4.16 -19.50
C ALA A 194 -9.74 2.82 -20.14
N ASP A 195 -8.47 2.58 -20.45
CA ASP A 195 -8.00 1.29 -20.96
C ASP A 195 -8.31 0.15 -19.97
N GLU A 196 -8.26 0.44 -18.66
CA GLU A 196 -8.60 -0.53 -17.62
C GLU A 196 -10.08 -0.84 -17.53
N VAL A 197 -10.94 0.19 -17.55
CA VAL A 197 -12.40 0.02 -17.62
C VAL A 197 -12.76 -0.85 -18.81
N PHE A 198 -12.13 -0.62 -19.97
CA PHE A 198 -12.36 -1.43 -21.16
C PHE A 198 -11.81 -2.86 -21.02
N SER A 199 -10.76 -3.08 -20.21
CA SER A 199 -10.32 -4.44 -19.87
C SER A 199 -11.34 -5.18 -19.02
N VAL A 200 -11.88 -4.52 -18.01
CA VAL A 200 -12.96 -5.07 -17.18
C VAL A 200 -14.17 -5.42 -18.05
N MET A 201 -14.53 -4.57 -19.03
CA MET A 201 -15.60 -4.88 -19.98
C MET A 201 -15.30 -6.10 -20.86
N ARG A 202 -14.06 -6.25 -21.36
CA ARG A 202 -13.68 -7.41 -22.17
C ARG A 202 -13.65 -8.71 -21.37
N GLU A 203 -13.24 -8.65 -20.11
CA GLU A 203 -13.09 -9.79 -19.22
C GLU A 203 -14.42 -10.22 -18.57
N GLY A 204 -15.32 -9.26 -18.37
CA GLY A 204 -16.45 -9.41 -17.46
C GLY A 204 -16.02 -9.40 -15.99
N ALA A 205 -16.99 -9.25 -15.10
CA ALA A 205 -16.77 -9.30 -13.66
C ALA A 205 -18.04 -9.80 -12.93
N GLU A 206 -17.86 -10.43 -11.78
CA GLU A 206 -18.95 -10.79 -10.88
C GLU A 206 -18.49 -10.56 -9.45
N HIS A 207 -19.31 -9.91 -8.63
CA HIS A 207 -18.98 -9.60 -7.25
C HIS A 207 -20.25 -9.55 -6.41
N ARG A 208 -20.14 -10.02 -5.16
CA ARG A 208 -21.16 -9.81 -4.14
C ARG A 208 -20.73 -8.63 -3.28
N THR A 209 -21.49 -7.56 -3.35
CA THR A 209 -21.18 -6.28 -2.70
C THR A 209 -21.17 -6.38 -1.18
N ASP A 210 -20.60 -5.36 -0.53
CA ASP A 210 -20.51 -5.18 0.92
C ASP A 210 -21.86 -5.19 1.66
N ASP A 211 -22.93 -4.82 0.96
CA ASP A 211 -24.34 -4.88 1.38
C ASP A 211 -25.12 -6.09 0.84
N GLY A 212 -24.43 -7.03 0.19
CA GLY A 212 -24.94 -8.37 -0.11
C GLY A 212 -25.58 -8.57 -1.48
N HIS A 213 -25.59 -7.56 -2.35
CA HIS A 213 -26.12 -7.69 -3.71
C HIS A 213 -25.13 -8.42 -4.63
N LEU A 214 -25.62 -9.38 -5.42
CA LEU A 214 -24.83 -9.95 -6.51
C LEU A 214 -24.95 -9.03 -7.73
N VAL A 215 -23.82 -8.59 -8.27
CA VAL A 215 -23.74 -7.77 -9.48
C VAL A 215 -22.82 -8.47 -10.48
N ARG A 216 -23.18 -8.39 -11.75
CA ARG A 216 -22.49 -9.04 -12.85
C ARG A 216 -22.37 -8.11 -14.05
N LEU A 217 -21.19 -8.12 -14.64
CA LEU A 217 -20.87 -7.56 -15.94
C LEU A 217 -20.49 -8.72 -16.86
N ASP A 218 -21.31 -8.98 -17.87
CA ASP A 218 -20.95 -9.97 -18.89
C ASP A 218 -19.83 -9.42 -19.80
N PRO A 219 -18.91 -10.29 -20.28
CA PRO A 219 -17.88 -9.91 -21.22
C PRO A 219 -18.46 -9.26 -22.49
N VAL A 220 -17.90 -8.12 -22.91
CA VAL A 220 -18.28 -7.41 -24.13
C VAL A 220 -17.31 -7.76 -25.26
N PRO A 221 -17.70 -8.60 -26.24
CA PRO A 221 -16.82 -8.98 -27.34
C PRO A 221 -16.61 -7.83 -28.33
N GLY A 222 -15.47 -7.84 -29.02
CA GLY A 222 -15.19 -6.91 -30.12
C GLY A 222 -14.72 -5.50 -29.72
N LEU A 223 -14.47 -5.26 -28.42
CA LEU A 223 -13.84 -4.00 -27.98
C LEU A 223 -12.36 -3.94 -28.39
N PRO A 224 -11.82 -2.75 -28.75
CA PRO A 224 -10.40 -2.58 -29.06
C PRO A 224 -9.50 -3.02 -27.91
N ALA A 225 -8.26 -3.43 -28.22
CA ALA A 225 -7.28 -3.77 -27.19
C ALA A 225 -6.76 -2.50 -26.47
N PRO A 226 -6.18 -2.62 -25.26
CA PRO A 226 -5.53 -1.50 -24.59
C PRO A 226 -4.53 -0.81 -25.52
N GLY A 227 -4.57 0.52 -25.58
CA GLY A 227 -3.66 1.29 -26.42
C GLY A 227 -4.08 1.45 -27.90
N GLU A 228 -5.10 0.74 -28.38
CA GLU A 228 -5.63 0.88 -29.76
C GLU A 228 -6.70 1.97 -29.88
N HIS A 229 -7.16 2.53 -28.76
CA HIS A 229 -8.09 3.67 -28.77
C HIS A 229 -7.38 4.96 -29.22
N PRO A 230 -7.96 5.73 -30.16
CA PRO A 230 -7.45 7.04 -30.55
C PRO A 230 -7.28 7.95 -29.34
N ALA A 231 -6.19 8.74 -29.30
CA ALA A 231 -6.00 9.71 -28.24
C ALA A 231 -7.18 10.71 -28.21
N PRO A 232 -7.67 11.12 -27.02
CA PRO A 232 -8.70 12.14 -26.94
C PRO A 232 -8.21 13.42 -27.64
N ALA A 233 -9.07 14.04 -28.44
CA ALA A 233 -8.76 15.32 -29.04
C ALA A 233 -8.44 16.34 -27.93
N ALA A 234 -7.35 17.07 -28.08
CA ALA A 234 -7.01 18.16 -27.16
C ALA A 234 -8.21 19.12 -27.06
N PRO A 235 -8.54 19.65 -25.86
CA PRO A 235 -9.59 20.63 -25.75
C PRO A 235 -9.28 21.79 -26.70
N ALA A 236 -10.25 22.16 -27.53
CA ALA A 236 -10.12 23.30 -28.42
C ALA A 236 -9.71 24.51 -27.57
N THR A 237 -8.52 25.04 -27.81
CA THR A 237 -8.08 26.29 -27.20
C THR A 237 -9.13 27.34 -27.54
N ALA A 238 -9.72 27.95 -26.50
CA ALA A 238 -10.59 29.09 -26.70
C ALA A 238 -9.84 30.13 -27.53
N ALA A 239 -10.38 30.45 -28.71
CA ALA A 239 -9.80 31.45 -29.60
C ALA A 239 -9.62 32.77 -28.82
N PRO A 240 -8.50 33.48 -28.99
CA PRO A 240 -8.29 34.74 -28.30
C PRO A 240 -9.39 35.72 -28.69
N ALA A 241 -10.05 36.30 -27.69
CA ALA A 241 -11.07 37.31 -27.89
C ALA A 241 -10.50 38.45 -28.74
N THR A 242 -11.10 38.65 -29.91
CA THR A 242 -10.81 39.77 -30.81
C THR A 242 -11.04 41.09 -30.11
N ALA A 243 -10.03 41.97 -30.15
CA ALA A 243 -10.06 43.31 -29.59
C ALA A 243 -11.21 44.16 -30.18
N ALA A 244 -11.98 44.81 -29.31
CA ALA A 244 -12.90 45.88 -29.68
C ALA A 244 -12.17 47.24 -29.76
N PRO A 245 -12.59 48.16 -30.66
CA PRO A 245 -11.83 49.37 -30.95
C PRO A 245 -12.06 50.49 -29.92
N ALA A 246 -11.07 51.36 -29.83
CA ALA A 246 -11.02 52.52 -28.95
C ALA A 246 -11.90 53.69 -29.44
N THR A 247 -12.59 54.35 -28.51
CA THR A 247 -13.00 55.76 -28.63
C THR A 247 -12.99 56.49 -27.28
N ALA A 248 -12.05 57.44 -27.17
CA ALA A 248 -12.14 58.83 -26.69
C ALA A 248 -12.73 59.23 -25.30
N THR A 249 -11.79 59.59 -24.40
CA THR A 249 -11.56 60.93 -23.76
C THR A 249 -12.52 61.55 -22.69
N GLN A 250 -12.12 61.36 -21.41
CA GLN A 250 -11.91 62.33 -20.27
C GLN A 250 -13.08 63.11 -19.60
N PRO A 251 -12.89 63.79 -18.43
CA PRO A 251 -11.91 63.63 -17.31
C PRO A 251 -12.52 63.74 -15.87
N GLY A 252 -11.71 63.38 -14.85
CA GLY A 252 -11.59 64.24 -13.65
C GLY A 252 -11.72 63.61 -12.25
N ILE A 253 -10.65 63.84 -11.46
CA ILE A 253 -10.61 64.39 -10.09
C ILE A 253 -9.88 63.52 -9.04
N ALA A 254 -9.02 64.26 -8.32
CA ALA A 254 -7.97 63.97 -7.37
C ALA A 254 -8.19 62.95 -6.24
N ALA A 255 -7.06 62.38 -5.82
CA ALA A 255 -6.86 61.55 -4.64
C ALA A 255 -6.70 62.36 -3.34
N SER A 256 -7.06 61.75 -2.21
CA SER A 256 -6.32 61.84 -0.94
C SER A 256 -6.74 60.73 0.05
N PRO A 257 -5.88 60.39 1.04
CA PRO A 257 -5.82 59.07 1.67
C PRO A 257 -6.17 59.07 3.17
N ALA A 258 -6.40 57.89 3.76
CA ALA A 258 -6.43 57.63 5.21
C ALA A 258 -6.56 56.09 5.42
N THR A 259 -6.07 55.40 6.45
CA THR A 259 -5.16 55.59 7.60
C THR A 259 -5.12 54.23 8.31
N SER A 260 -3.97 53.79 8.83
CA SER A 260 -3.89 52.71 9.83
C SER A 260 -4.22 53.24 11.24
N PRO A 261 -4.62 52.34 12.16
CA PRO A 261 -4.01 52.32 13.50
C PRO A 261 -3.82 50.88 14.00
N ALA A 262 -3.13 50.53 15.07
CA ALA A 262 -2.03 51.04 15.89
C ALA A 262 -1.75 49.88 16.88
N ALA A 263 -0.50 49.68 17.30
CA ALA A 263 -0.16 48.79 18.40
C ALA A 263 0.43 49.61 19.56
N SER A 264 0.11 49.21 20.79
CA SER A 264 0.60 49.78 22.05
C SER A 264 1.64 48.87 22.74
N PRO A 265 2.42 49.39 23.71
CA PRO A 265 3.82 49.01 23.88
C PRO A 265 4.20 48.36 25.22
N GLY A 266 5.43 47.84 25.27
CA GLY A 266 6.43 48.21 26.29
C GLY A 266 6.54 47.36 27.56
N GLY A 267 7.72 46.76 27.76
CA GLY A 267 8.20 46.20 29.02
C GLY A 267 9.67 45.79 28.89
N SER A 268 10.49 46.25 29.83
CA SER A 268 11.93 46.57 29.74
C SER A 268 12.90 45.53 30.32
N ALA A 269 14.19 45.79 30.04
CA ALA A 269 15.37 45.70 30.94
C ALA A 269 16.24 44.42 30.93
N ASP A 270 17.44 44.64 30.38
CA ASP A 270 18.77 44.54 31.02
C ASP A 270 19.63 43.25 31.01
N ASP A 271 20.89 43.53 30.63
CA ASP A 271 22.19 43.04 31.10
C ASP A 271 23.05 42.01 30.31
N ASP A 272 24.26 42.51 30.05
CA ASP A 272 25.61 41.90 30.03
C ASP A 272 26.18 41.18 28.79
N ALA A 273 26.91 42.02 28.03
CA ALA A 273 28.31 41.89 27.58
C ALA A 273 29.07 40.56 27.73
N LEU A 274 29.85 40.20 26.69
CA LEU A 274 31.31 40.06 26.79
C LEU A 274 32.01 39.97 25.41
N ASP A 275 33.26 40.40 25.45
CA ASP A 275 34.12 40.93 24.39
C ASP A 275 34.69 39.95 23.34
N ALA A 276 34.91 40.55 22.16
CA ALA A 276 36.11 40.56 21.30
C ALA A 276 37.06 39.35 21.25
N LEU A 277 37.39 38.93 20.02
CA LEU A 277 38.76 39.01 19.50
C LEU A 277 38.75 39.14 17.97
N SER A 278 39.27 40.29 17.55
CA SER A 278 39.57 40.73 16.20
C SER A 278 40.77 40.00 15.60
N GLY A 279 40.71 39.75 14.29
CA GLY A 279 41.88 39.58 13.44
C GLY A 279 41.45 39.79 12.00
N ASP A 280 41.62 41.03 11.54
CA ASP A 280 41.59 41.46 10.13
C ASP A 280 42.48 40.45 9.33
N ASP A 281 42.43 40.18 8.03
CA ASP A 281 42.62 41.13 6.95
C ASP A 281 42.09 40.51 5.63
N GLY A 282 41.16 41.20 4.97
CA GLY A 282 41.38 41.61 3.58
C GLY A 282 40.67 40.87 2.42
N TRP A 283 39.64 41.57 1.90
CA TRP A 283 39.15 41.68 0.50
C TRP A 283 38.13 40.63 -0.05
N THR A 284 37.01 40.99 -0.70
CA THR A 284 36.23 42.23 -0.92
C THR A 284 34.82 41.83 -1.43
N ASP A 285 33.81 42.59 -0.99
CA ASP A 285 32.51 42.95 -1.57
C ASP A 285 31.74 42.01 -2.52
N GLY A 286 30.53 41.64 -2.09
CA GLY A 286 29.50 41.00 -2.91
C GLY A 286 28.23 40.66 -2.13
N GLU A 287 27.48 41.69 -1.77
CA GLU A 287 26.07 41.76 -1.32
C GLU A 287 25.32 40.47 -0.90
N SER A 288 24.94 40.48 0.37
CA SER A 288 23.80 39.77 0.93
C SER A 288 22.47 40.35 0.41
N GLY A 289 21.87 39.69 -0.58
CA GLY A 289 20.46 39.87 -0.95
C GLY A 289 19.66 38.62 -0.61
N LEU A 290 18.76 38.75 0.36
CA LEU A 290 17.85 37.72 0.83
C LEU A 290 16.95 37.18 -0.28
N LEU A 291 16.72 35.87 -0.20
CA LEU A 291 15.71 35.09 -0.92
C LEU A 291 14.31 35.67 -0.72
N ALA A 292 13.88 36.54 -1.63
CA ALA A 292 12.49 36.87 -1.86
C ALA A 292 12.32 37.16 -3.37
N GLY A 293 11.62 36.26 -4.06
CA GLY A 293 11.32 36.42 -5.49
C GLY A 293 12.12 35.48 -6.40
N ALA A 294 11.72 34.22 -6.44
CA ALA A 294 11.92 33.40 -7.63
C ALA A 294 10.58 32.74 -7.93
N ASP A 295 9.97 33.15 -9.03
CA ASP A 295 8.71 32.62 -9.55
C ASP A 295 8.81 31.10 -9.73
N ALA A 296 7.85 30.39 -9.12
CA ALA A 296 7.80 28.93 -9.12
C ALA A 296 7.69 28.31 -10.53
N ASP A 297 7.35 29.11 -11.55
CA ASP A 297 7.19 28.67 -12.94
C ASP A 297 8.53 28.61 -13.72
N ALA A 298 9.58 29.32 -13.27
CA ALA A 298 10.87 29.34 -13.97
C ALA A 298 11.75 28.10 -13.68
N LEU A 299 11.38 27.28 -12.68
CA LEU A 299 12.08 26.03 -12.33
C LEU A 299 11.65 24.82 -13.18
N TRP A 300 10.66 24.98 -14.07
CA TRP A 300 10.15 23.92 -14.94
C TRP A 300 10.97 23.70 -16.23
N SER A 301 11.77 24.67 -16.68
CA SER A 301 12.28 24.69 -18.07
C SER A 301 13.81 24.53 -18.26
N ALA A 302 14.60 24.22 -17.24
CA ALA A 302 16.05 24.02 -17.41
C ALA A 302 16.47 22.55 -17.30
N SER A 303 16.28 21.79 -18.38
CA SER A 303 16.99 20.52 -18.57
C SER A 303 18.48 20.78 -18.84
N PRO A 304 19.43 20.21 -18.08
CA PRO A 304 20.84 20.27 -18.46
C PRO A 304 21.05 19.49 -19.75
N LYS A 305 21.48 20.19 -20.80
CA LYS A 305 21.91 19.59 -22.06
C LYS A 305 23.07 18.64 -21.80
N GLY A 306 22.83 17.33 -21.91
CA GLY A 306 23.90 16.34 -21.88
C GLY A 306 23.61 14.99 -21.23
N GLN A 307 22.39 14.45 -21.29
CA GLN A 307 22.17 13.00 -21.16
C GLN A 307 21.11 12.54 -22.17
N SER A 308 21.58 11.89 -23.24
CA SER A 308 20.76 11.11 -24.16
C SER A 308 20.65 9.70 -23.62
N ALA A 309 19.48 9.37 -23.07
CA ALA A 309 18.81 8.05 -23.08
C ALA A 309 17.56 8.16 -22.18
N THR A 310 16.40 8.39 -22.76
CA THR A 310 15.11 8.25 -22.05
C THR A 310 14.96 6.78 -21.67
N SER A 311 15.30 6.40 -20.43
CA SER A 311 14.99 5.06 -19.94
C SER A 311 13.47 4.93 -19.85
N GLN A 312 12.90 4.15 -20.75
CA GLN A 312 11.50 3.75 -20.69
C GLN A 312 11.27 2.97 -19.38
N ALA A 313 10.16 3.25 -18.68
CA ALA A 313 9.79 2.51 -17.49
C ALA A 313 9.66 1.00 -17.79
N GLU A 314 10.11 0.16 -16.87
CA GLU A 314 10.12 -1.29 -16.95
C GLU A 314 8.75 -1.85 -16.53
N CYS A 315 7.80 -1.86 -17.47
CA CYS A 315 6.43 -2.32 -17.25
C CYS A 315 5.94 -3.23 -18.38
N PRO A 316 4.90 -4.06 -18.13
CA PRO A 316 4.28 -4.80 -19.22
C PRO A 316 3.61 -3.82 -20.21
N PRO A 317 3.55 -4.15 -21.51
CA PRO A 317 2.94 -3.25 -22.52
C PRO A 317 1.47 -2.88 -22.23
N SER A 318 0.76 -3.72 -21.48
CA SER A 318 -0.63 -3.50 -21.06
C SER A 318 -0.78 -2.57 -19.85
N LEU A 319 0.30 -1.96 -19.36
CA LEU A 319 0.29 -1.08 -18.19
C LEU A 319 1.05 0.20 -18.53
N ALA A 320 0.34 1.34 -18.49
CA ALA A 320 0.98 2.64 -18.61
C ALA A 320 1.83 2.90 -17.35
N CYS A 321 3.09 3.25 -17.57
CA CYS A 321 4.02 3.57 -16.50
C CYS A 321 4.77 4.86 -16.79
N GLU A 322 4.71 5.78 -15.84
CA GLU A 322 5.52 6.99 -15.83
C GLU A 322 6.94 6.66 -15.34
N TRP A 323 7.95 7.25 -15.97
CA TRP A 323 9.29 7.29 -15.40
C TRP A 323 9.46 8.56 -14.55
N MET A 324 9.55 8.40 -13.23
CA MET A 324 9.74 9.49 -12.26
C MET A 324 10.99 9.21 -11.41
N PRO A 325 12.20 9.49 -11.90
CA PRO A 325 13.43 8.98 -11.33
C PRO A 325 13.69 9.45 -9.88
N ALA A 326 14.18 8.52 -9.06
CA ALA A 326 14.72 8.81 -7.74
C ALA A 326 16.04 9.58 -7.84
N ALA A 327 16.31 10.46 -6.88
CA ALA A 327 17.51 11.29 -6.91
C ALA A 327 18.78 10.51 -6.52
N TYR A 328 19.71 10.38 -7.47
CA TYR A 328 21.05 9.84 -7.22
C TYR A 328 22.12 10.94 -7.27
N LYS A 329 22.44 11.53 -6.11
CA LYS A 329 23.53 12.54 -6.00
C LYS A 329 24.25 12.46 -4.67
N ARG A 330 25.52 12.88 -4.68
CA ARG A 330 26.31 13.06 -3.44
C ARG A 330 25.72 14.21 -2.61
N PHE A 331 25.76 14.06 -1.29
CA PHE A 331 25.37 15.10 -0.35
C PHE A 331 26.26 15.08 0.90
N GLY A 332 26.11 16.06 1.79
CA GLY A 332 26.91 16.17 3.01
C GLY A 332 28.31 16.76 2.80
N LYS A 333 29.11 16.84 3.88
CA LYS A 333 30.49 17.37 3.84
C LYS A 333 31.37 16.44 2.97
N LYS A 334 32.38 16.98 2.26
CA LYS A 334 33.29 16.21 1.37
C LYS A 334 33.86 14.90 1.95
N LYS A 335 34.00 14.81 3.28
CA LYS A 335 34.49 13.61 3.99
C LYS A 335 33.43 12.53 4.23
N ASN A 336 32.14 12.87 4.22
CA ASN A 336 31.06 12.00 4.72
C ASN A 336 30.62 10.91 3.74
N ARG A 337 31.09 10.92 2.48
CA ARG A 337 30.74 9.91 1.45
C ARG A 337 29.24 9.69 1.25
N ASP A 338 28.35 10.52 1.78
CA ASP A 338 26.91 10.32 1.67
C ASP A 338 26.45 10.55 0.22
N TYR A 339 25.56 9.71 -0.24
CA TYR A 339 24.98 9.82 -1.58
C TYR A 339 23.67 9.07 -1.67
N GLY A 340 22.80 9.60 -2.54
CA GLY A 340 21.63 8.94 -3.09
C GLY A 340 20.65 8.36 -2.07
N ASN A 341 19.51 7.95 -2.58
CA ASN A 341 18.51 7.20 -1.83
C ASN A 341 18.40 5.74 -2.29
N HIS A 342 19.30 5.29 -3.17
CA HIS A 342 19.42 3.94 -3.72
C HIS A 342 20.88 3.67 -4.09
N ASP A 343 21.22 2.44 -4.47
CA ASP A 343 22.54 2.03 -4.94
C ASP A 343 22.49 1.48 -6.37
N HIS A 344 23.32 2.02 -7.27
CA HIS A 344 23.45 1.50 -8.64
C HIS A 344 24.21 0.16 -8.65
N LEU A 345 23.88 -0.72 -9.62
CA LEU A 345 24.69 -1.91 -9.92
C LEU A 345 25.26 -1.92 -11.33
N ALA A 346 26.55 -2.20 -11.42
CA ALA A 346 27.25 -2.41 -12.70
C ALA A 346 26.98 -3.79 -13.34
N ARG A 347 26.37 -4.72 -12.59
CA ARG A 347 26.11 -6.11 -13.03
C ARG A 347 24.66 -6.46 -12.76
N LYS A 348 24.15 -7.45 -13.51
CA LYS A 348 22.82 -8.00 -13.27
C LYS A 348 22.73 -8.60 -11.87
N ARG A 349 21.66 -8.31 -11.12
CA ARG A 349 21.36 -8.94 -9.83
C ARG A 349 20.27 -10.01 -9.91
N SER A 350 20.29 -10.95 -8.96
CA SER A 350 19.15 -11.83 -8.68
C SER A 350 18.16 -11.07 -7.81
N VAL A 351 16.87 -11.27 -8.07
CA VAL A 351 15.79 -10.73 -7.25
C VAL A 351 14.98 -11.92 -6.76
N ASP A 352 14.92 -12.08 -5.45
CA ASP A 352 14.23 -13.20 -4.79
C ASP A 352 12.81 -12.78 -4.38
N TYR A 353 12.59 -11.48 -4.08
CA TYR A 353 11.34 -11.00 -3.50
C TYR A 353 10.76 -9.77 -4.21
N ILE A 354 9.45 -9.62 -4.11
CA ILE A 354 8.74 -8.35 -4.31
C ILE A 354 8.12 -7.97 -2.97
N VAL A 355 8.37 -6.76 -2.49
CA VAL A 355 7.84 -6.27 -1.21
C VAL A 355 6.76 -5.22 -1.50
N ILE A 356 5.56 -5.50 -1.02
CA ILE A 356 4.38 -4.65 -1.07
C ILE A 356 4.39 -3.77 0.18
N HIS A 357 4.29 -2.47 -0.05
CA HIS A 357 4.21 -1.44 0.98
C HIS A 357 2.92 -0.65 0.80
N ASP A 358 2.50 0.04 1.85
CA ASP A 358 1.76 1.28 1.65
C ASP A 358 2.57 2.49 2.11
N THR A 359 2.30 3.63 1.49
CA THR A 359 3.13 4.83 1.63
C THR A 359 3.03 5.49 3.00
N GLU A 360 2.04 5.12 3.82
CA GLU A 360 1.59 5.87 4.99
C GLU A 360 1.44 7.38 4.67
N GLY A 361 0.82 7.66 3.51
CA GLY A 361 0.96 8.92 2.79
C GLY A 361 0.05 9.04 1.56
N THR A 362 0.20 10.15 0.85
CA THR A 362 -0.55 10.43 -0.39
C THR A 362 0.39 10.57 -1.58
N TYR A 363 -0.11 10.28 -2.78
CA TYR A 363 0.65 10.34 -4.02
C TYR A 363 1.20 11.75 -4.30
N GLN A 364 0.52 12.80 -3.83
CA GLN A 364 0.98 14.18 -3.98
C GLN A 364 2.37 14.42 -3.35
N GLY A 365 2.68 13.74 -2.25
CA GLY A 365 3.98 13.86 -1.59
C GLY A 365 5.11 13.14 -2.33
N ILE A 366 4.79 12.12 -3.13
CA ILE A 366 5.75 11.18 -3.73
C ILE A 366 6.84 11.88 -4.55
N PRO A 367 6.54 12.83 -5.45
CA PRO A 367 7.59 13.53 -6.22
C PRO A 367 8.62 14.23 -5.34
N SER A 368 8.21 14.79 -4.19
CA SER A 368 9.13 15.44 -3.25
C SER A 368 9.96 14.43 -2.48
N LEU A 369 9.37 13.31 -2.05
CA LEU A 369 10.06 12.26 -1.30
C LEU A 369 11.13 11.59 -2.15
N ILE A 370 10.77 11.16 -3.36
CA ILE A 370 11.65 10.35 -4.20
C ILE A 370 12.81 11.15 -4.82
N ARG A 371 12.62 12.46 -5.00
CA ARG A 371 13.65 13.40 -5.47
C ARG A 371 14.55 13.92 -4.34
N ASN A 372 14.25 13.59 -3.08
CA ASN A 372 15.14 13.90 -1.98
C ASN A 372 16.25 12.83 -1.90
N PRO A 373 17.50 13.16 -2.27
CA PRO A 373 18.59 12.17 -2.25
C PRO A 373 18.98 11.76 -0.83
N GLN A 374 18.51 12.48 0.20
CA GLN A 374 18.80 12.15 1.58
C GLN A 374 17.80 11.13 2.13
N TYR A 375 16.68 10.91 1.44
CA TYR A 375 15.61 10.07 1.93
C TYR A 375 15.74 8.62 1.46
N VAL A 376 14.67 7.85 1.61
CA VAL A 376 14.51 6.49 1.11
C VAL A 376 14.13 6.48 -0.37
N SER A 377 14.08 5.29 -0.94
CA SER A 377 13.53 5.06 -2.26
C SER A 377 12.87 3.69 -2.35
N TRP A 378 12.10 3.51 -3.41
CA TRP A 378 11.43 2.28 -3.80
C TRP A 378 11.43 2.23 -5.34
N HIS A 379 11.05 1.10 -5.92
CA HIS A 379 11.13 0.95 -7.37
C HIS A 379 9.89 1.51 -8.06
N TYR A 380 8.71 1.33 -7.48
CA TYR A 380 7.45 1.78 -8.08
C TYR A 380 6.50 2.36 -7.04
N THR A 381 5.72 3.37 -7.41
CA THR A 381 4.52 3.80 -6.68
C THR A 381 3.27 3.52 -7.51
N ILE A 382 2.19 3.14 -6.83
CA ILE A 382 0.86 2.96 -7.40
C ILE A 382 -0.12 3.90 -6.70
N ARG A 383 -0.77 4.78 -7.48
CA ARG A 383 -1.77 5.72 -6.98
C ARG A 383 -3.09 5.00 -6.68
N SER A 384 -3.71 5.32 -5.56
CA SER A 384 -4.93 4.68 -5.07
C SER A 384 -6.11 4.92 -5.99
N ARG A 385 -6.32 6.17 -6.39
CA ARG A 385 -7.54 6.56 -7.11
C ARG A 385 -7.71 5.88 -8.47
N ASP A 386 -6.65 5.77 -9.26
CA ASP A 386 -6.74 5.39 -10.68
C ASP A 386 -5.75 4.27 -11.08
N GLY A 387 -4.98 3.74 -10.12
CA GLY A 387 -3.99 2.72 -10.40
C GLY A 387 -2.81 3.19 -11.24
N HIS A 388 -2.58 4.52 -11.35
CA HIS A 388 -1.39 5.05 -12.04
C HIS A 388 -0.11 4.50 -11.44
N VAL A 389 0.82 4.07 -12.30
CA VAL A 389 2.10 3.49 -11.90
C VAL A 389 3.24 4.42 -12.30
N ALA A 390 4.08 4.79 -11.34
CA ALA A 390 5.33 5.48 -11.58
C ALA A 390 6.51 4.60 -11.15
N GLN A 391 7.52 4.47 -12.01
CA GLN A 391 8.79 3.83 -11.67
C GLN A 391 9.84 4.89 -11.29
N HIS A 392 10.62 4.61 -10.25
CA HIS A 392 11.60 5.53 -9.69
C HIS A 392 13.03 5.02 -9.71
N VAL A 393 13.22 3.71 -9.54
CA VAL A 393 14.54 3.06 -9.53
C VAL A 393 14.51 1.91 -10.53
N PRO A 394 15.54 1.74 -11.40
CA PRO A 394 15.62 0.58 -12.28
C PRO A 394 15.61 -0.72 -11.48
N THR A 395 14.92 -1.76 -11.95
CA THR A 395 14.78 -3.03 -11.20
C THR A 395 16.12 -3.73 -10.93
N ASN A 396 17.14 -3.41 -11.75
CA ASN A 396 18.50 -3.89 -11.52
C ASN A 396 19.22 -3.21 -10.37
N ASP A 397 18.86 -1.97 -10.03
CA ASP A 397 19.45 -1.18 -8.94
C ASP A 397 18.77 -1.50 -7.59
N ILE A 398 19.38 -1.09 -6.47
CA ILE A 398 18.88 -1.39 -5.13
C ILE A 398 18.23 -0.16 -4.52
N ALA A 399 16.91 -0.13 -4.48
CA ALA A 399 16.16 0.84 -3.69
C ALA A 399 16.26 0.56 -2.18
N TRP A 400 16.08 1.59 -1.35
CA TRP A 400 16.19 1.51 0.11
C TRP A 400 14.81 1.53 0.78
N HIS A 401 14.07 0.42 0.68
CA HIS A 401 12.66 0.37 1.09
C HIS A 401 12.40 -0.58 2.27
N ALA A 402 13.22 -1.61 2.49
CA ALA A 402 12.89 -2.70 3.39
C ALA A 402 13.42 -2.55 4.82
N GLY A 403 14.34 -1.61 5.11
CA GLY A 403 14.99 -1.53 6.43
C GLY A 403 15.88 -2.75 6.77
N ASN A 404 16.12 -3.63 5.80
CA ASN A 404 16.97 -4.80 5.91
C ASN A 404 17.79 -4.94 4.63
N TRP A 405 19.11 -4.72 4.72
CA TRP A 405 19.98 -4.69 3.55
C TRP A 405 20.01 -6.01 2.78
N ASP A 406 19.92 -7.14 3.49
CA ASP A 406 19.85 -8.45 2.86
C ASP A 406 18.61 -8.55 1.97
N VAL A 407 17.48 -8.01 2.40
CA VAL A 407 16.22 -7.98 1.63
C VAL A 407 16.25 -6.91 0.55
N ASN A 408 16.70 -5.68 0.82
CA ASN A 408 16.85 -4.61 -0.20
C ASN A 408 17.67 -5.11 -1.41
N THR A 409 18.79 -5.77 -1.15
CA THR A 409 19.71 -6.24 -2.22
C THR A 409 19.13 -7.30 -3.14
N ARG A 410 18.05 -7.99 -2.72
CA ARG A 410 17.38 -9.08 -3.44
C ARG A 410 15.90 -8.82 -3.70
N SER A 411 15.41 -7.59 -3.55
CA SER A 411 14.00 -7.32 -3.72
C SER A 411 13.67 -6.08 -4.54
N ILE A 412 12.44 -6.07 -5.04
CA ILE A 412 11.78 -4.93 -5.66
C ILE A 412 10.68 -4.43 -4.71
N GLY A 413 10.84 -3.25 -4.14
CA GLY A 413 9.81 -2.56 -3.36
C GLY A 413 8.80 -1.79 -4.21
N ILE A 414 7.51 -1.97 -3.92
CA ILE A 414 6.38 -1.30 -4.56
C ILE A 414 5.52 -0.62 -3.50
N GLU A 415 5.43 0.70 -3.57
CA GLU A 415 4.63 1.56 -2.71
C GLU A 415 3.20 1.72 -3.23
N HIS A 416 2.23 1.47 -2.37
CA HIS A 416 0.81 1.71 -2.68
C HIS A 416 0.35 2.93 -1.90
N GLU A 417 -0.17 3.95 -2.58
CA GLU A 417 -0.72 5.12 -1.91
C GLU A 417 -1.76 4.70 -0.87
N GLY A 418 -1.51 4.99 0.40
CA GLY A 418 -2.40 4.54 1.46
C GLY A 418 -1.89 4.73 2.87
N TYR A 419 -2.70 4.25 3.81
CA TYR A 419 -2.41 4.16 5.23
C TYR A 419 -3.01 2.86 5.77
N LEU A 420 -2.20 2.00 6.38
CA LEU A 420 -2.63 0.69 6.87
C LEU A 420 -3.76 0.77 7.91
N ALA A 421 -3.83 1.88 8.64
CA ALA A 421 -4.77 2.06 9.75
C ALA A 421 -6.15 2.56 9.35
N LYS A 422 -6.39 2.85 8.07
CA LYS A 422 -7.64 3.47 7.59
C LYS A 422 -8.64 2.47 6.97
N GLY A 423 -8.52 1.19 7.30
CA GLY A 423 -9.33 0.14 6.66
C GLY A 423 -8.81 -0.17 5.25
N GLY A 424 -9.55 -0.98 4.49
CA GLY A 424 -9.20 -1.28 3.09
C GLY A 424 -9.51 -0.12 2.13
N ALA A 425 -9.92 1.05 2.64
CA ALA A 425 -10.44 2.16 1.85
C ALA A 425 -9.40 2.79 0.89
N TRP A 426 -8.10 2.59 1.12
CA TRP A 426 -7.02 3.02 0.22
C TRP A 426 -6.71 2.00 -0.88
N TYR A 427 -7.06 0.74 -0.67
CA TYR A 427 -6.69 -0.34 -1.58
C TYR A 427 -7.83 -0.59 -2.57
N THR A 428 -7.94 0.29 -3.56
CA THR A 428 -8.99 0.25 -4.59
C THR A 428 -8.76 -0.89 -5.58
N GLU A 429 -9.81 -1.24 -6.34
CA GLU A 429 -9.69 -2.22 -7.42
C GLU A 429 -8.71 -1.76 -8.52
N ALA A 430 -8.73 -0.47 -8.86
CA ALA A 430 -7.78 0.11 -9.82
C ALA A 430 -6.32 -0.11 -9.40
N MET A 431 -6.02 0.17 -8.12
CA MET A 431 -4.71 -0.08 -7.54
C MET A 431 -4.36 -1.57 -7.58
N TYR A 432 -5.26 -2.45 -7.13
CA TYR A 432 -5.03 -3.89 -7.09
C TYR A 432 -4.73 -4.47 -8.48
N ARG A 433 -5.49 -4.07 -9.50
CA ARG A 433 -5.34 -4.55 -10.89
C ARG A 433 -4.04 -4.09 -11.52
N SER A 434 -3.69 -2.80 -11.40
CA SER A 434 -2.41 -2.27 -11.86
C SER A 434 -1.23 -2.95 -11.17
N SER A 435 -1.32 -3.11 -9.84
CA SER A 435 -0.29 -3.78 -9.05
C SER A 435 -0.13 -5.25 -9.43
N ALA A 436 -1.23 -6.00 -9.57
CA ALA A 436 -1.19 -7.41 -9.91
C ALA A 436 -0.57 -7.66 -11.30
N ARG A 437 -0.86 -6.78 -12.28
CA ARG A 437 -0.19 -6.84 -13.59
C ARG A 437 1.30 -6.56 -13.50
N LEU A 438 1.68 -5.51 -12.77
CA LEU A 438 3.08 -5.16 -12.56
C LEU A 438 3.83 -6.32 -11.88
N VAL A 439 3.31 -6.84 -10.79
CA VAL A 439 3.92 -7.94 -10.03
C VAL A 439 3.99 -9.22 -10.85
N LYS A 440 2.96 -9.56 -11.63
CA LYS A 440 3.02 -10.72 -12.55
C LYS A 440 4.12 -10.55 -13.60
N TYR A 441 4.27 -9.36 -14.18
CA TYR A 441 5.32 -9.06 -15.14
C TYR A 441 6.72 -9.15 -14.50
N LEU A 442 6.91 -8.51 -13.35
CA LEU A 442 8.19 -8.53 -12.62
C LEU A 442 8.54 -9.94 -12.16
N ALA A 443 7.58 -10.69 -11.65
CA ALA A 443 7.77 -12.08 -11.24
C ALA A 443 8.22 -12.96 -12.42
N ALA A 444 7.58 -12.82 -13.58
CA ALA A 444 8.02 -13.54 -14.78
C ALA A 444 9.41 -13.10 -15.27
N LYS A 445 9.71 -11.80 -15.23
CA LYS A 445 10.99 -11.23 -15.68
C LYS A 445 12.17 -11.66 -14.80
N HIS A 446 11.93 -11.80 -13.50
CA HIS A 446 12.95 -12.08 -12.50
C HIS A 446 12.92 -13.52 -11.96
N ASP A 447 12.04 -14.38 -12.49
CA ASP A 447 11.84 -15.77 -12.04
C ASP A 447 11.46 -15.89 -10.55
N ILE A 448 10.59 -14.98 -10.10
CA ILE A 448 10.12 -14.94 -8.71
C ILE A 448 8.83 -15.77 -8.59
N PRO A 449 8.79 -16.78 -7.70
CA PRO A 449 7.57 -17.53 -7.46
C PRO A 449 6.43 -16.64 -6.94
N LEU A 450 5.27 -16.68 -7.58
CA LEU A 450 4.06 -16.00 -7.09
C LEU A 450 3.45 -16.78 -5.92
N ASN A 451 4.01 -16.61 -4.72
CA ASN A 451 3.49 -17.11 -3.45
C ASN A 451 3.90 -16.17 -2.30
N ARG A 452 3.31 -16.35 -1.10
CA ARG A 452 3.59 -15.47 0.06
C ARG A 452 4.95 -15.68 0.74
N ALA A 453 5.79 -16.59 0.23
CA ALA A 453 7.19 -16.65 0.64
C ALA A 453 8.09 -15.72 -0.20
N HIS A 454 7.58 -15.17 -1.31
CA HIS A 454 8.38 -14.30 -2.20
C HIS A 454 7.69 -12.98 -2.55
N ILE A 455 6.36 -12.94 -2.56
CA ILE A 455 5.59 -11.70 -2.57
C ILE A 455 5.28 -11.40 -1.11
N LEU A 456 5.99 -10.44 -0.53
CA LEU A 456 5.98 -10.11 0.89
C LEU A 456 5.23 -8.79 1.14
N GLY A 457 4.57 -8.65 2.29
CA GLY A 457 4.33 -7.32 2.86
C GLY A 457 5.59 -6.85 3.57
N HIS A 458 5.76 -5.53 3.79
CA HIS A 458 6.86 -5.04 4.62
C HIS A 458 6.78 -5.60 6.06
N ASP A 459 5.56 -5.84 6.54
CA ASP A 459 5.23 -6.57 7.75
C ASP A 459 5.85 -7.98 7.84
N ASN A 460 6.24 -8.60 6.71
CA ASN A 460 6.88 -9.91 6.67
C ASN A 460 8.41 -9.84 6.68
N VAL A 461 9.02 -8.66 6.45
CA VAL A 461 10.47 -8.49 6.38
C VAL A 461 11.08 -8.58 7.78
N PRO A 462 12.07 -9.44 8.06
CA PRO A 462 12.64 -9.57 9.39
C PRO A 462 13.53 -8.40 9.81
N GLY A 463 13.62 -8.17 11.12
CA GLY A 463 14.65 -7.31 11.69
C GLY A 463 16.03 -7.93 11.52
N THR A 464 17.06 -7.09 11.33
CA THR A 464 18.45 -7.51 11.08
C THR A 464 19.18 -8.06 12.30
N THR A 465 18.77 -7.66 13.51
CA THR A 465 19.37 -8.01 14.81
C THR A 465 18.27 -8.03 15.89
N PRO A 466 18.52 -8.60 17.09
CA PRO A 466 17.57 -8.54 18.21
C PRO A 466 17.03 -7.14 18.54
N GLN A 467 17.82 -6.09 18.32
CA GLN A 467 17.48 -4.70 18.64
C GLN A 467 16.56 -4.08 17.60
N THR A 468 16.65 -4.51 16.33
CA THR A 468 15.88 -3.90 15.23
C THR A 468 14.52 -4.56 15.02
N VAL A 469 14.25 -5.73 15.61
CA VAL A 469 12.98 -6.45 15.43
C VAL A 469 11.75 -5.62 15.79
N ALA A 470 11.76 -4.94 16.94
CA ALA A 470 10.59 -4.22 17.43
C ALA A 470 10.19 -3.04 16.53
N GLY A 471 11.19 -2.42 15.89
CA GLY A 471 11.05 -1.30 14.96
C GLY A 471 11.04 -1.71 13.50
N MET A 472 10.60 -2.93 13.18
CA MET A 472 10.31 -3.27 11.80
C MET A 472 8.86 -2.95 11.48
N HIS A 473 8.64 -2.56 10.24
CA HIS A 473 7.38 -2.10 9.66
C HIS A 473 6.21 -3.08 9.80
N GLU A 474 5.00 -2.53 9.62
CA GLU A 474 3.68 -3.15 9.80
C GLU A 474 2.78 -3.06 8.55
N ASP A 475 3.19 -2.31 7.52
CA ASP A 475 2.46 -2.17 6.26
C ASP A 475 2.62 -3.41 5.35
N PRO A 476 1.66 -3.72 4.47
CA PRO A 476 0.41 -3.00 4.22
C PRO A 476 -0.70 -3.31 5.25
N GLY A 477 -0.36 -4.00 6.33
CA GLY A 477 -1.26 -4.24 7.44
C GLY A 477 -2.43 -5.18 7.14
N PRO A 478 -3.44 -5.22 8.04
CA PRO A 478 -4.42 -6.29 8.05
C PRO A 478 -5.50 -6.17 6.97
N TYR A 479 -5.67 -4.98 6.40
CA TYR A 479 -6.75 -4.69 5.46
C TYR A 479 -6.35 -4.84 4.00
N TRP A 480 -5.09 -5.10 3.68
CA TRP A 480 -4.71 -5.51 2.33
C TRP A 480 -5.28 -6.90 2.01
N ASP A 481 -6.17 -6.99 1.01
CA ASP A 481 -6.79 -8.24 0.56
C ASP A 481 -5.80 -9.10 -0.26
N TRP A 482 -5.05 -9.94 0.46
CA TRP A 482 -4.09 -10.85 -0.16
C TRP A 482 -4.75 -11.95 -0.99
N GLU A 483 -5.99 -12.36 -0.69
CA GLU A 483 -6.68 -13.40 -1.48
C GLU A 483 -7.03 -12.83 -2.86
N HIS A 484 -7.73 -11.70 -2.88
CA HIS A 484 -8.10 -11.00 -4.11
C HIS A 484 -6.88 -10.61 -4.93
N TYR A 485 -5.82 -10.12 -4.29
CA TYR A 485 -4.58 -9.77 -4.98
C TYR A 485 -3.95 -10.96 -5.71
N PHE A 486 -3.96 -12.15 -5.10
CA PHE A 486 -3.46 -13.37 -5.73
C PHE A 486 -4.41 -13.95 -6.79
N GLU A 487 -5.72 -13.74 -6.67
CA GLU A 487 -6.70 -14.04 -7.72
C GLU A 487 -6.41 -13.23 -9.00
N LEU A 488 -6.21 -11.92 -8.86
CA LEU A 488 -5.85 -11.03 -9.98
C LEU A 488 -4.52 -11.40 -10.64
N MET A 489 -3.55 -11.90 -9.87
CA MET A 489 -2.29 -12.43 -10.42
C MET A 489 -2.46 -13.80 -11.11
N GLY A 490 -3.65 -14.41 -11.07
CA GLY A 490 -3.92 -15.73 -11.62
C GLY A 490 -3.32 -16.88 -10.80
N LYS A 491 -3.09 -16.65 -9.50
CA LYS A 491 -2.50 -17.61 -8.56
C LYS A 491 -3.33 -17.74 -7.27
N PRO A 492 -4.64 -18.02 -7.36
CA PRO A 492 -5.48 -18.18 -6.17
C PRO A 492 -4.97 -19.30 -5.25
N PHE A 493 -5.16 -19.14 -3.94
CA PHE A 493 -4.76 -20.14 -2.96
C PHE A 493 -5.71 -21.35 -2.99
N LYS A 494 -5.16 -22.50 -3.38
CA LYS A 494 -5.90 -23.77 -3.51
C LYS A 494 -5.51 -24.77 -2.44
N ALA A 495 -6.50 -25.52 -1.95
CA ALA A 495 -6.27 -26.57 -0.98
C ALA A 495 -5.46 -27.72 -1.60
N ALA A 496 -4.46 -28.21 -0.87
CA ALA A 496 -3.75 -29.43 -1.21
C ALA A 496 -4.51 -30.67 -0.69
N LYS A 497 -4.39 -31.79 -1.40
CA LYS A 497 -4.78 -33.10 -0.87
C LYS A 497 -3.76 -33.54 0.18
N ASP A 498 -4.23 -34.12 1.27
CA ASP A 498 -3.39 -34.68 2.36
C ASP A 498 -2.33 -33.70 2.88
N GLY A 499 -2.72 -32.43 3.07
CA GLY A 499 -1.82 -31.37 3.52
C GLY A 499 -1.35 -31.55 4.96
N ASP A 500 -0.03 -31.51 5.16
CA ASP A 500 0.69 -31.55 6.44
C ASP A 500 0.97 -30.15 7.02
N SER A 501 0.62 -29.11 6.26
CA SER A 501 0.63 -27.70 6.66
C SER A 501 -0.71 -27.05 6.33
N VAL A 502 -0.89 -25.78 6.68
CA VAL A 502 -2.07 -24.98 6.33
C VAL A 502 -1.66 -23.65 5.71
N ILE A 503 -2.43 -23.15 4.76
CA ILE A 503 -2.41 -21.76 4.31
C ILE A 503 -3.56 -21.03 4.99
N ILE A 504 -3.27 -19.90 5.63
CA ILE A 504 -4.30 -19.03 6.20
C ILE A 504 -5.10 -18.41 5.05
N ARG A 505 -6.43 -18.46 5.13
CA ARG A 505 -7.34 -17.97 4.10
C ARG A 505 -8.77 -17.79 4.64
N PRO A 506 -8.98 -16.86 5.60
CA PRO A 506 -10.32 -16.44 5.96
C PRO A 506 -11.00 -15.72 4.78
N SER A 507 -12.32 -15.83 4.67
CA SER A 507 -13.09 -15.03 3.71
C SER A 507 -12.98 -13.55 4.04
N TYR A 508 -12.40 -12.73 3.17
CA TYR A 508 -12.19 -11.31 3.44
C TYR A 508 -13.50 -10.57 3.76
N ALA A 509 -14.55 -10.80 2.97
CA ALA A 509 -15.85 -10.12 3.13
C ALA A 509 -16.52 -10.36 4.50
N SER A 510 -16.40 -11.59 5.02
CA SER A 510 -17.07 -12.02 6.27
C SER A 510 -16.16 -11.99 7.50
N ASN A 511 -14.84 -12.08 7.32
CA ASN A 511 -13.86 -12.04 8.41
C ASN A 511 -13.59 -10.59 8.83
N ARG A 512 -14.31 -10.16 9.88
CA ARG A 512 -14.24 -8.79 10.42
C ARG A 512 -13.72 -8.79 11.87
N PRO A 513 -12.45 -9.19 12.11
CA PRO A 513 -11.90 -9.27 13.46
C PRO A 513 -11.75 -7.87 14.09
N ARG A 514 -11.76 -7.84 15.43
CA ARG A 514 -11.55 -6.59 16.18
C ARG A 514 -10.10 -6.10 16.02
N PHE A 515 -9.96 -4.81 15.75
CA PHE A 515 -8.70 -4.07 15.82
C PHE A 515 -8.82 -2.82 16.69
N THR A 516 -7.69 -2.28 17.10
CA THR A 516 -7.53 -0.96 17.75
C THR A 516 -6.41 -0.16 17.05
N GLY A 517 -6.19 1.10 17.42
CA GLY A 517 -5.08 1.90 16.89
C GLY A 517 -5.36 2.68 15.60
N CYS A 518 -6.57 2.60 15.02
CA CYS A 518 -6.93 3.35 13.80
C CYS A 518 -7.01 4.87 13.98
N VAL A 519 -7.09 5.33 15.23
CA VAL A 519 -7.08 6.74 15.63
C VAL A 519 -6.05 6.88 16.75
N ALA A 520 -4.90 7.51 16.50
CA ALA A 520 -3.80 7.46 17.46
C ALA A 520 -4.13 8.24 18.76
N ALA A 521 -4.90 9.33 18.67
CA ALA A 521 -5.40 10.05 19.85
C ALA A 521 -6.31 9.19 20.75
N LYS A 522 -6.85 8.09 20.20
CA LYS A 522 -7.75 7.16 20.86
C LYS A 522 -7.30 5.71 20.59
N ALA A 523 -6.04 5.41 20.85
CA ALA A 523 -5.42 4.14 20.48
C ALA A 523 -6.18 2.88 20.97
N ALA A 524 -6.89 2.97 22.10
CA ALA A 524 -7.70 1.86 22.65
C ALA A 524 -9.09 1.72 22.01
N GLN A 525 -9.56 2.74 21.26
CA GLN A 525 -10.84 2.71 20.58
C GLN A 525 -10.84 1.59 19.54
N ALA A 526 -11.95 0.86 19.46
CA ALA A 526 -12.14 -0.12 18.41
C ALA A 526 -12.11 0.57 17.04
N CYS A 527 -11.30 0.01 16.14
CA CYS A 527 -11.38 0.35 14.73
C CYS A 527 -12.77 0.02 14.19
N PRO A 528 -13.25 0.75 13.17
CA PRO A 528 -14.41 0.33 12.42
C PRO A 528 -14.27 -1.11 11.92
N ALA A 529 -15.34 -1.90 12.02
CA ALA A 529 -15.35 -3.26 11.48
C ALA A 529 -15.12 -3.21 9.96
N HIS A 530 -14.19 -4.03 9.48
CA HIS A 530 -13.82 -4.12 8.06
C HIS A 530 -13.36 -5.54 7.76
N GLY A 531 -13.46 -5.98 6.50
CA GLY A 531 -12.85 -7.21 6.05
C GLY A 531 -11.34 -7.20 6.27
N ALA A 532 -10.75 -8.31 6.70
CA ALA A 532 -9.33 -8.39 6.98
C ALA A 532 -8.74 -9.74 6.55
N SER A 533 -7.50 -9.68 6.06
CA SER A 533 -6.76 -10.84 5.58
C SER A 533 -6.09 -11.63 6.70
N THR A 534 -6.59 -11.60 7.94
CA THR A 534 -5.88 -12.11 9.11
C THR A 534 -6.77 -12.87 10.08
N VAL A 535 -6.20 -13.88 10.73
CA VAL A 535 -6.75 -14.50 11.95
C VAL A 535 -5.92 -14.14 13.19
N TRP A 536 -6.58 -14.00 14.34
CA TRP A 536 -5.92 -13.80 15.63
C TRP A 536 -5.44 -15.12 16.23
N LEU A 537 -4.25 -15.07 16.84
CA LEU A 537 -3.58 -16.22 17.43
C LEU A 537 -3.59 -16.15 18.96
N HIS A 538 -4.17 -17.17 19.57
CA HIS A 538 -4.35 -17.31 21.01
C HIS A 538 -3.42 -18.37 21.60
N LYS A 539 -3.10 -18.26 22.89
CA LYS A 539 -2.28 -19.23 23.63
C LYS A 539 -2.99 -20.58 23.88
N ALA A 540 -4.31 -20.62 23.77
CA ALA A 540 -5.15 -21.80 23.96
C ALA A 540 -6.35 -21.76 22.98
N PRO A 541 -7.04 -22.88 22.72
CA PRO A 541 -8.17 -22.94 21.79
C PRO A 541 -9.45 -22.30 22.37
N SER A 542 -9.42 -20.99 22.58
CA SER A 542 -10.53 -20.19 23.10
C SER A 542 -10.38 -18.73 22.69
N HIS A 543 -11.48 -18.08 22.35
CA HIS A 543 -11.52 -16.64 22.02
C HIS A 543 -11.17 -15.76 23.23
N THR A 544 -11.32 -16.26 24.46
CA THR A 544 -10.98 -15.53 25.69
C THR A 544 -9.54 -15.78 26.15
N ALA A 545 -8.84 -16.73 25.52
CA ALA A 545 -7.45 -16.98 25.85
C ALA A 545 -6.58 -15.78 25.41
N PRO A 546 -5.53 -15.43 26.17
CA PRO A 546 -4.63 -14.35 25.79
C PRO A 546 -4.02 -14.59 24.40
N LEU A 547 -3.72 -13.49 23.69
CA LEU A 547 -2.95 -13.54 22.45
C LEU A 547 -1.55 -14.14 22.71
N VAL A 548 -0.99 -14.81 21.71
CA VAL A 548 0.41 -15.29 21.75
C VAL A 548 1.37 -14.11 21.89
N THR A 549 2.55 -14.37 22.47
CA THR A 549 3.56 -13.32 22.72
C THR A 549 4.68 -13.38 21.69
N ASP A 550 5.14 -12.20 21.27
CA ASP A 550 6.34 -12.04 20.46
C ASP A 550 7.50 -11.50 21.33
N LEU A 551 8.53 -12.33 21.55
CA LEU A 551 9.70 -11.97 22.36
C LEU A 551 10.58 -10.88 21.70
N GLY A 552 10.59 -10.81 20.38
CA GLY A 552 11.38 -9.85 19.62
C GLY A 552 10.73 -8.46 19.62
N LYS A 553 9.41 -8.39 19.45
CA LYS A 553 8.65 -7.14 19.41
C LYS A 553 8.23 -6.66 20.81
N HIS A 554 7.75 -7.56 21.66
CA HIS A 554 7.21 -7.27 23.00
C HIS A 554 7.90 -8.12 24.08
N PRO A 555 9.19 -7.85 24.40
CA PRO A 555 9.93 -8.65 25.36
C PRO A 555 9.24 -8.65 26.74
N GLY A 556 8.69 -9.81 27.12
CA GLY A 556 8.00 -10.00 28.40
C GLY A 556 6.62 -9.33 28.50
N LYS A 557 6.05 -8.83 27.40
CA LYS A 557 4.75 -8.14 27.38
C LYS A 557 3.74 -8.86 26.48
N PRO A 558 2.43 -8.74 26.75
CA PRO A 558 1.39 -9.25 25.85
C PRO A 558 1.40 -8.53 24.50
N SER A 559 1.09 -9.26 23.44
CA SER A 559 0.71 -8.67 22.15
C SER A 559 -0.64 -7.97 22.22
N THR A 560 -0.87 -7.03 21.32
CA THR A 560 -2.05 -6.17 21.31
C THR A 560 -2.94 -6.41 20.09
N TYR A 561 -4.15 -5.86 20.12
CA TYR A 561 -5.08 -5.83 18.97
C TYR A 561 -4.83 -4.63 18.04
N SER A 562 -3.71 -3.92 18.20
CA SER A 562 -3.39 -2.77 17.38
C SER A 562 -3.19 -3.18 15.91
N VAL A 563 -3.67 -2.35 14.97
CA VAL A 563 -3.35 -2.52 13.55
C VAL A 563 -1.83 -2.44 13.27
N TYR A 564 -1.09 -1.74 14.13
CA TYR A 564 0.38 -1.62 14.14
C TYR A 564 1.09 -2.69 14.99
N ASP A 565 0.43 -3.82 15.26
CA ASP A 565 1.03 -4.94 16.00
C ASP A 565 0.66 -6.30 15.40
N HIS A 566 1.50 -6.82 14.51
CA HIS A 566 1.31 -8.17 13.94
C HIS A 566 1.77 -9.34 14.80
N SER A 567 2.26 -9.10 16.01
CA SER A 567 2.85 -10.14 16.86
C SER A 567 2.00 -11.41 16.99
N ALA A 568 0.67 -11.28 17.02
CA ALA A 568 -0.28 -12.38 17.17
C ALA A 568 -1.20 -12.56 15.94
N ARG A 569 -0.74 -12.19 14.74
CA ARG A 569 -1.50 -12.26 13.48
C ARG A 569 -0.91 -13.30 12.54
N ALA A 570 -1.75 -14.15 11.97
CA ALA A 570 -1.40 -14.95 10.78
C ALA A 570 -2.21 -14.44 9.58
N SER A 571 -1.53 -14.10 8.49
CA SER A 571 -2.10 -13.41 7.33
C SER A 571 -2.32 -14.33 6.13
N THR A 572 -3.28 -13.96 5.29
CA THR A 572 -3.76 -14.74 4.17
C THR A 572 -2.64 -15.09 3.20
N GLY A 573 -2.64 -16.35 2.77
CA GLY A 573 -1.62 -16.93 1.90
C GLY A 573 -0.34 -17.38 2.63
N GLN A 574 -0.10 -16.95 3.87
CA GLN A 574 1.03 -17.48 4.65
C GLN A 574 0.80 -18.95 5.01
N ARG A 575 1.85 -19.76 4.88
CA ARG A 575 1.82 -21.20 5.14
C ARG A 575 2.46 -21.50 6.49
N TYR A 576 1.83 -22.36 7.28
CA TYR A 576 2.31 -22.77 8.60
C TYR A 576 2.19 -24.28 8.82
N ALA A 577 3.14 -24.85 9.55
CA ALA A 577 3.05 -26.24 9.97
C ALA A 577 2.01 -26.39 11.10
N VAL A 578 1.19 -27.44 11.02
CA VAL A 578 0.16 -27.71 12.03
C VAL A 578 0.80 -28.37 13.25
N ALA A 579 0.57 -27.81 14.43
CA ALA A 579 1.09 -28.30 15.71
C ALA A 579 0.08 -29.11 16.54
N ALA A 580 -1.22 -28.85 16.37
CA ALA A 580 -2.33 -29.59 17.00
C ALA A 580 -3.68 -29.19 16.38
N ARG A 581 -4.72 -29.97 16.68
CA ARG A 581 -6.14 -29.63 16.41
C ARG A 581 -6.98 -29.98 17.63
N GLN A 582 -7.99 -29.16 17.92
CA GLN A 582 -8.94 -29.40 19.02
C GLN A 582 -10.28 -28.75 18.67
N GLY A 583 -11.31 -29.56 18.37
CA GLY A 583 -12.59 -29.06 17.88
C GLY A 583 -12.41 -28.14 16.66
N ASP A 584 -13.07 -26.98 16.69
CA ASP A 584 -12.94 -25.94 15.66
C ASP A 584 -11.66 -25.10 15.75
N TRP A 585 -10.65 -25.55 16.49
CA TRP A 585 -9.39 -24.83 16.67
C TRP A 585 -8.20 -25.58 16.06
N THR A 586 -7.36 -24.84 15.35
CA THR A 586 -6.09 -25.35 14.81
C THR A 586 -4.93 -24.61 15.48
N ALA A 587 -3.94 -25.36 15.97
CA ALA A 587 -2.68 -24.79 16.44
C ALA A 587 -1.63 -24.88 15.34
N ILE A 588 -0.86 -23.81 15.15
CA ILE A 588 0.33 -23.75 14.29
C ILE A 588 1.58 -23.52 15.12
N TRP A 589 2.74 -23.94 14.60
CA TRP A 589 4.03 -23.52 15.16
C TRP A 589 4.31 -22.07 14.79
N TYR A 590 4.48 -21.22 15.81
CA TYR A 590 4.58 -19.78 15.64
C TYR A 590 5.52 -19.19 16.71
N LEU A 591 6.63 -18.56 16.30
CA LEU A 591 7.63 -17.96 17.21
C LEU A 591 8.08 -18.89 18.36
N GLY A 592 8.25 -20.19 18.10
CA GLY A 592 8.69 -21.15 19.12
C GLY A 592 7.59 -21.66 20.05
N GLN A 593 6.32 -21.30 19.85
CA GLN A 593 5.19 -21.75 20.66
C GLN A 593 4.03 -22.28 19.80
N LYS A 594 3.05 -22.95 20.43
CA LYS A 594 1.77 -23.28 19.78
C LYS A 594 0.88 -22.05 19.78
N ALA A 595 0.35 -21.70 18.62
CA ALA A 595 -0.54 -20.57 18.44
C ALA A 595 -1.87 -21.04 17.82
N TRP A 596 -2.96 -20.82 18.53
CA TRP A 596 -4.30 -21.34 18.20
C TRP A 596 -5.13 -20.28 17.48
N PHE A 597 -5.75 -20.66 16.36
CA PHE A 597 -6.77 -19.85 15.70
C PHE A 597 -8.04 -20.66 15.49
N HIS A 598 -9.17 -19.96 15.46
CA HIS A 598 -10.48 -20.54 15.19
C HIS A 598 -10.62 -20.84 13.69
N ASN A 599 -10.87 -22.09 13.38
CA ASN A 599 -10.90 -22.68 12.04
C ASN A 599 -12.02 -23.73 11.93
N PRO A 600 -13.30 -23.31 12.00
CA PRO A 600 -14.43 -24.23 12.01
C PRO A 600 -14.60 -24.89 10.65
N SER A 601 -14.96 -26.18 10.64
CA SER A 601 -15.12 -26.94 9.39
C SER A 601 -16.20 -26.37 8.46
N ALA A 602 -17.24 -25.72 9.02
CA ALA A 602 -18.32 -25.10 8.27
C ALA A 602 -17.92 -23.76 7.61
N ASN A 603 -16.91 -23.07 8.13
CA ASN A 603 -16.39 -21.81 7.58
C ASN A 603 -14.87 -21.73 7.83
N PRO A 604 -14.07 -22.51 7.10
CA PRO A 604 -12.65 -22.65 7.37
C PRO A 604 -11.92 -21.32 7.13
N THR A 605 -11.06 -20.95 8.07
CA THR A 605 -10.17 -19.79 8.00
C THR A 605 -8.77 -20.17 7.53
N ALA A 606 -8.53 -21.45 7.27
CA ALA A 606 -7.33 -21.96 6.65
C ALA A 606 -7.64 -23.19 5.79
N ILE A 607 -6.83 -23.38 4.75
CA ILE A 607 -6.89 -24.54 3.86
C ILE A 607 -5.69 -25.47 4.05
N PRO A 608 -5.88 -26.79 3.85
CA PRO A 608 -4.75 -27.71 3.82
C PRO A 608 -3.73 -27.30 2.75
N ALA A 609 -2.45 -27.41 3.07
CA ALA A 609 -1.35 -27.08 2.20
C ALA A 609 -0.24 -28.13 2.32
N LYS A 610 0.61 -28.21 1.29
CA LYS A 610 1.74 -29.12 1.24
C LYS A 610 2.98 -28.36 0.75
N GLY A 611 4.15 -28.78 1.20
CA GLY A 611 5.42 -28.24 0.75
C GLY A 611 6.51 -28.43 1.80
N PRO A 612 7.77 -28.18 1.44
CA PRO A 612 8.90 -28.49 2.30
C PRO A 612 8.79 -27.80 3.66
N MET A 613 9.23 -28.49 4.70
CA MET A 613 9.33 -27.99 6.07
C MET A 613 10.70 -28.36 6.64
N VAL A 614 11.08 -27.75 7.75
CA VAL A 614 12.29 -28.10 8.50
C VAL A 614 11.94 -28.45 9.94
N THR A 615 12.71 -29.37 10.49
CA THR A 615 12.76 -29.67 11.93
C THR A 615 14.21 -29.57 12.42
N PRO A 616 14.46 -29.10 13.65
CA PRO A 616 15.80 -29.13 14.26
C PRO A 616 16.44 -30.52 14.23
N LEU A 617 17.75 -30.58 13.96
CA LEU A 617 18.53 -31.82 14.07
C LEU A 617 18.81 -32.19 15.53
N SER A 618 19.15 -31.19 16.35
CA SER A 618 19.43 -31.36 17.78
C SER A 618 19.35 -30.02 18.50
N GLY A 619 18.89 -30.02 19.75
CA GLY A 619 18.85 -28.82 20.58
C GLY A 619 17.98 -27.69 20.02
N GLU A 620 18.28 -26.46 20.45
CA GLU A 620 17.65 -25.25 19.94
C GLU A 620 18.46 -24.70 18.74
N VAL A 621 17.78 -24.46 17.62
CA VAL A 621 18.40 -23.87 16.42
C VAL A 621 18.23 -22.36 16.44
N LYS A 622 19.32 -21.66 16.12
CA LYS A 622 19.39 -20.20 16.01
C LYS A 622 18.66 -19.71 14.76
N VAL A 623 17.96 -18.60 14.91
CA VAL A 623 17.23 -17.93 13.83
C VAL A 623 17.93 -16.62 13.49
N TYR A 624 17.94 -16.25 12.22
CA TYR A 624 18.61 -15.07 11.68
C TYR A 624 17.65 -14.25 10.83
N GLY A 625 17.78 -12.92 10.89
CA GLY A 625 17.03 -12.01 10.00
C GLY A 625 17.72 -11.74 8.67
N ARG A 626 18.89 -12.33 8.43
CA ARG A 626 19.73 -12.15 7.25
C ARG A 626 20.45 -13.46 6.91
N ALA A 627 20.72 -13.68 5.63
CA ALA A 627 21.47 -14.81 5.11
C ALA A 627 22.88 -14.37 4.63
N TYR A 628 23.74 -13.93 5.55
CA TYR A 628 25.10 -13.50 5.22
C TYR A 628 26.11 -14.67 5.14
N PRO A 629 27.20 -14.54 4.37
CA PRO A 629 28.17 -15.59 4.21
C PRO A 629 29.09 -15.74 5.42
N GLU A 630 29.77 -16.88 5.52
CA GLU A 630 30.80 -17.11 6.53
C GLU A 630 32.00 -16.15 6.36
N LYS A 631 32.71 -15.86 7.46
CA LYS A 631 33.86 -14.93 7.48
C LYS A 631 34.91 -15.23 6.42
N SER A 632 35.17 -16.51 6.12
CA SER A 632 36.17 -16.92 5.13
C SER A 632 35.84 -16.49 3.70
N ALA A 633 34.58 -16.17 3.38
CA ALA A 633 34.16 -15.70 2.06
C ALA A 633 34.59 -14.26 1.77
N TYR A 634 34.76 -13.43 2.81
CA TYR A 634 35.09 -12.01 2.66
C TYR A 634 36.57 -11.84 2.30
N LYS A 635 36.85 -11.60 1.01
CA LYS A 635 38.21 -11.35 0.50
C LYS A 635 38.48 -9.88 0.20
N SER A 636 37.46 -9.14 -0.20
CA SER A 636 37.59 -7.77 -0.72
C SER A 636 36.63 -6.78 -0.06
N ALA A 637 35.86 -7.23 0.93
CA ALA A 637 34.94 -6.41 1.72
C ALA A 637 35.16 -6.68 3.21
N ALA A 638 34.79 -5.71 4.05
CA ALA A 638 34.80 -5.90 5.50
C ALA A 638 33.80 -6.99 5.92
N TYR A 639 34.23 -7.89 6.79
CA TYR A 639 33.38 -8.95 7.33
C TYR A 639 32.17 -8.36 8.07
N GLN A 640 30.98 -8.85 7.73
CA GLN A 640 29.74 -8.51 8.42
C GLN A 640 29.36 -9.63 9.39
N PRO A 641 29.44 -9.41 10.71
CA PRO A 641 29.07 -10.42 11.69
C PRO A 641 27.56 -10.68 11.65
N LEU A 642 27.19 -11.96 11.74
CA LEU A 642 25.79 -12.38 11.76
C LEU A 642 25.34 -12.67 13.18
N THR A 643 24.43 -11.83 13.70
CA THR A 643 23.87 -11.96 15.05
C THR A 643 22.52 -12.70 15.01
N PRO A 644 22.35 -13.80 15.76
CA PRO A 644 21.05 -14.46 15.89
C PRO A 644 19.98 -13.55 16.49
N LEU A 645 18.74 -13.71 16.05
CA LEU A 645 17.58 -13.08 16.67
C LEU A 645 17.25 -13.74 18.01
N LYS A 646 16.32 -13.14 18.78
CA LYS A 646 15.87 -13.70 20.08
C LYS A 646 15.07 -15.00 19.94
N TYR A 647 14.65 -15.33 18.73
CA TYR A 647 13.85 -16.52 18.45
C TYR A 647 14.72 -17.76 18.32
N LYS A 648 14.15 -18.89 18.75
CA LYS A 648 14.74 -20.21 18.61
C LYS A 648 13.67 -21.19 18.18
N ILE A 649 14.07 -22.21 17.42
CA ILE A 649 13.19 -23.34 17.10
C ILE A 649 13.69 -24.58 17.85
N GLY A 650 12.78 -25.23 18.57
CA GLY A 650 13.09 -26.33 19.49
C GLY A 650 12.77 -27.72 18.93
N ALA A 651 13.25 -28.76 19.60
CA ALA A 651 12.95 -30.15 19.25
C ALA A 651 11.43 -30.41 19.15
N GLY A 652 11.02 -31.17 18.14
CA GLY A 652 9.61 -31.47 17.85
C GLY A 652 8.82 -30.35 17.17
N GLN A 653 9.43 -29.18 16.94
CA GLN A 653 8.82 -28.10 16.17
C GLN A 653 9.15 -28.23 14.69
N THR A 654 8.20 -27.84 13.84
CA THR A 654 8.35 -27.86 12.40
C THR A 654 7.96 -26.50 11.82
N TYR A 655 8.72 -26.02 10.84
CA TYR A 655 8.45 -24.74 10.18
C TYR A 655 8.51 -24.88 8.67
N THR A 656 7.63 -24.19 7.97
CA THR A 656 7.52 -24.28 6.51
C THR A 656 8.68 -23.56 5.84
N VAL A 657 9.25 -24.17 4.81
CA VAL A 657 10.31 -23.59 3.98
C VAL A 657 9.68 -22.91 2.77
N GLY A 658 10.09 -21.67 2.54
CA GLY A 658 9.76 -20.89 1.35
C GLY A 658 10.80 -21.04 0.25
N ASP A 659 12.09 -20.98 0.62
CA ASP A 659 13.22 -21.08 -0.30
C ASP A 659 14.50 -21.54 0.44
N THR A 660 15.55 -21.87 -0.30
CA THR A 660 16.89 -22.10 0.24
C THR A 660 17.95 -21.28 -0.49
N VAL A 661 18.55 -20.33 0.23
CA VAL A 661 19.51 -19.38 -0.32
C VAL A 661 20.95 -19.70 0.10
N THR A 662 21.90 -19.31 -0.73
CA THR A 662 23.33 -19.33 -0.37
C THR A 662 23.69 -17.97 0.21
N GLY A 663 24.48 -17.96 1.30
CA GLY A 663 24.85 -16.75 2.00
C GLY A 663 25.57 -15.77 1.09
N SER A 664 25.11 -14.52 1.06
CA SER A 664 25.68 -13.46 0.24
C SER A 664 25.63 -12.10 0.95
N TYR A 665 26.52 -11.19 0.56
CA TYR A 665 26.55 -9.81 1.04
C TYR A 665 27.03 -8.88 -0.08
N TYR A 666 26.32 -7.76 -0.27
CA TYR A 666 26.69 -6.73 -1.22
C TYR A 666 27.25 -5.51 -0.48
N ALA A 667 28.53 -5.20 -0.68
CA ALA A 667 29.19 -4.04 -0.08
C ALA A 667 29.12 -2.83 -1.03
N ALA A 668 28.30 -1.83 -0.72
CA ALA A 668 28.10 -0.63 -1.53
C ALA A 668 28.78 0.62 -0.93
N ASN A 669 30.10 0.55 -0.75
CA ASN A 669 30.84 1.54 0.07
C ASN A 669 31.26 2.83 -0.68
N ALA A 670 30.71 3.09 -1.87
CA ALA A 670 31.06 4.25 -2.67
C ALA A 670 29.95 4.69 -3.63
N PHE A 671 29.92 5.97 -4.01
CA PHE A 671 28.99 6.47 -5.02
C PHE A 671 29.08 5.77 -6.39
N SER A 672 30.26 5.22 -6.74
CA SER A 672 30.47 4.54 -8.01
C SER A 672 30.40 3.03 -7.80
N PRO A 673 29.58 2.32 -8.60
CA PRO A 673 29.44 0.87 -8.48
C PRO A 673 30.72 0.09 -8.80
N ALA A 674 31.71 0.71 -9.43
CA ALA A 674 33.01 0.10 -9.72
C ALA A 674 33.77 -0.33 -8.45
N LYS A 675 33.41 0.21 -7.27
CA LYS A 675 34.00 -0.15 -5.97
C LYS A 675 33.11 -1.08 -5.15
N HIS A 676 31.98 -1.51 -5.70
CA HIS A 676 31.07 -2.41 -4.99
C HIS A 676 31.57 -3.84 -5.08
N VAL A 677 31.34 -4.62 -4.01
CA VAL A 677 31.83 -6.00 -3.91
C VAL A 677 30.68 -6.91 -3.50
N THR A 678 30.35 -7.89 -4.34
CA THR A 678 29.50 -9.00 -3.96
C THR A 678 30.36 -10.11 -3.35
N THR A 679 30.05 -10.49 -2.12
CA THR A 679 30.66 -11.64 -1.43
C THR A 679 29.65 -12.77 -1.39
N THR A 680 30.02 -13.94 -1.91
CA THR A 680 29.18 -15.16 -1.84
C THR A 680 29.95 -16.24 -1.09
N GLY A 681 29.31 -16.86 -0.11
CA GLY A 681 29.87 -17.93 0.70
C GLY A 681 29.42 -19.31 0.28
N LYS A 682 29.59 -20.29 1.18
CA LYS A 682 29.12 -21.66 1.04
C LYS A 682 27.99 -22.01 2.02
N THR A 683 27.79 -21.20 3.05
CA THR A 683 26.73 -21.41 4.03
C THR A 683 25.36 -21.31 3.36
N ARG A 684 24.53 -22.34 3.52
CA ARG A 684 23.15 -22.36 3.03
C ARG A 684 22.16 -22.06 4.16
N TYR A 685 21.09 -21.37 3.81
CA TYR A 685 20.01 -20.99 4.73
C TYR A 685 18.66 -21.39 4.16
N HIS A 686 17.81 -22.00 4.99
CA HIS A 686 16.39 -22.16 4.66
C HIS A 686 15.63 -20.91 5.11
N GLN A 687 14.90 -20.27 4.19
CA GLN A 687 13.90 -19.28 4.52
C GLN A 687 12.68 -19.98 5.11
N ILE A 688 12.33 -19.65 6.35
CA ILE A 688 11.19 -20.21 7.08
C ILE A 688 10.15 -19.14 7.39
N GLN A 689 8.88 -19.52 7.42
CA GLN A 689 7.83 -18.72 8.05
C GLN A 689 7.96 -18.87 9.57
N LEU A 690 8.37 -17.82 10.28
CA LEU A 690 8.49 -17.83 11.73
C LEU A 690 7.76 -16.63 12.32
N GLY A 691 6.57 -16.88 12.88
CA GLY A 691 5.67 -15.80 13.28
C GLY A 691 5.03 -15.16 12.05
N HIS A 692 4.90 -13.84 12.07
CA HIS A 692 4.39 -13.07 10.93
C HIS A 692 5.44 -12.84 9.82
N ARG A 693 6.73 -13.09 10.11
CA ARG A 693 7.85 -12.73 9.24
C ARG A 693 8.53 -13.94 8.60
N VAL A 694 9.22 -13.72 7.49
CA VAL A 694 10.18 -14.69 6.93
C VAL A 694 11.53 -14.53 7.64
N MET A 695 12.17 -15.63 8.02
CA MET A 695 13.47 -15.63 8.71
C MET A 695 14.33 -16.79 8.23
N PHE A 696 15.59 -16.86 8.67
CA PHE A 696 16.54 -17.84 8.18
C PHE A 696 17.05 -18.75 9.28
N VAL A 697 17.18 -20.04 8.97
CA VAL A 697 17.94 -21.03 9.75
C VAL A 697 19.03 -21.62 8.87
N MET A 698 20.20 -21.92 9.43
CA MET A 698 21.27 -22.55 8.67
C MET A 698 20.85 -23.99 8.30
N ALA A 699 21.02 -24.35 7.03
CA ALA A 699 20.60 -25.66 6.52
C ALA A 699 21.28 -26.84 7.23
N LYS A 700 22.50 -26.64 7.73
CA LYS A 700 23.25 -27.66 8.48
C LYS A 700 22.70 -27.95 9.89
N ASP A 701 21.83 -27.08 10.43
CA ASP A 701 21.32 -27.18 11.80
C ASP A 701 19.91 -27.83 11.84
N VAL A 702 19.32 -28.06 10.67
CA VAL A 702 17.95 -28.60 10.52
C VAL A 702 17.91 -29.72 9.49
N ARG A 703 16.88 -30.55 9.58
CA ARG A 703 16.54 -31.55 8.57
C ARG A 703 15.33 -31.07 7.78
N LEU A 704 15.45 -31.06 6.45
CA LEU A 704 14.32 -30.87 5.55
C LEU A 704 13.40 -32.10 5.60
N ILE A 705 12.10 -31.88 5.70
CA ILE A 705 11.04 -32.90 5.77
C ILE A 705 9.86 -32.46 4.90
N GLY A 706 9.01 -33.43 4.52
CA GLY A 706 7.81 -33.19 3.71
C GLY A 706 8.00 -33.59 2.25
#